data_AF-A0A0A9YES5-F1
#
_entry.id   AF-A0A0A9YES5-F1
#
_cell.length_a   1.000
_cell.length_b   1.000
_cell.length_c   1.000
_cell.angle_alpha   90.00
_cell.angle_beta   90.00
_cell.angle_gamma   90.00
#
_symmetry.space_group_name_H-M   'P 1'
#
loop_
_entity.id
_entity.type
_entity.pdbx_description
1 polymer ?
#
loop_
_entity_poly.entity_id
_entity_poly.type
_entity_poly.pdbx_seq_one_letter_code
_entity_poly.pdbx_strand_id
1 'polypeptide(L)'
;KETNGPDLVLIGHNGLRIGYGNSEHTDRSLNITVPLVEDGWYHVLDGVKDIVTRLRRNQENWEEFRGENINRGQLLSVLANLKHMLVRAKYHTDQAEGSLYACTIELGNEGGSGTSVGFIEKCFCPVGNAGLSCERCDYGYTKITDGVAPMHKVVCSKCNCHGHSPSCDSITGQCAMCEHNTTGAVCDKCVDGFYGDATNGSPNDCRQCACPLIEPSNNFSPTCVADHLGYICTACPSGYTGRHCEQCAPGYYGNPEEVGSTCKPCNCNDGPCDHFTGRCLTCLGNTQGWKCDKCKPNHYGNATTTGCFPCGCSPTGSEITEGCNLEDGQCKCKERFTGRTCDRCETGFGNVSAGCVACNCDNVGAKSSLCDAISGACECHPGVTGLSCHTCLPEHYGYSDIGCKRCNCNLVGSESSDCDIFTGECKCRPNVSGRTCNVCLTGFWGLSGNGCIPCECDPLGSNNFSCDQTTGQCFCKPGVGNLKCDQCLPRYYNMSSEGCSECDLCELPGRICDPDTGACVCPPLTAGDYCQGCEINSWGYHPQKGCKPCDCDPLGSLGGKCDAITGKCSCKEGYHGIKCQSCSKGYYGHPTCKKCDCDVLGTLPHHCQDGVCECDGTGQCPCKEHVHGLQCNKCKDGTFGLLEENTKGCTECFCFNRSTVCTDAHLEWTEIRIGRPRIIMINYDNETNPDNVIYPVNTQEICYINLAMPGNSGMVKKEGKHLNVTNNLRIIPAQEGNVELGVSYWFDSPVYWQLPNEFLGDKVLSYGGYLRFTVETRGGSTLFPESVLASYPLIQIQGNDKIVLEHFPFNGKYHSGRLNVRLHETLWRMKNNPKDYVSRETMMLALQNLQHILIRASDSTDFNEARLREVTLDTAIAFPTTKAPSATGIELCECPKHYNATSCQNPSIGFY
;
A
#
# COMPACT_ATOMS: atom_id res chain seq x y z
N LYS A 1 64.44 -22.21 -15.58
CA LYS A 1 64.61 -23.37 -16.49
C LYS A 1 63.30 -23.63 -17.22
N GLU A 2 63.36 -24.02 -18.49
CA GLU A 2 62.15 -24.30 -19.29
C GLU A 2 61.37 -25.51 -18.79
N THR A 3 60.07 -25.48 -19.02
CA THR A 3 59.14 -26.52 -18.64
C THR A 3 58.39 -27.06 -19.89
N ASN A 4 57.84 -28.27 -19.82
CA ASN A 4 57.11 -28.92 -20.92
C ASN A 4 55.61 -29.05 -20.62
N GLY A 5 54.76 -28.88 -21.64
CA GLY A 5 53.30 -28.96 -21.56
C GLY A 5 52.59 -28.41 -22.81
N PRO A 6 51.28 -28.63 -22.97
CA PRO A 6 50.51 -28.08 -24.08
C PRO A 6 50.42 -26.57 -23.98
N ASP A 7 50.47 -25.90 -25.12
CA ASP A 7 50.36 -24.45 -25.22
C ASP A 7 48.89 -24.01 -25.24
N LEU A 8 48.03 -24.84 -25.83
CA LEU A 8 46.58 -24.67 -25.89
C LEU A 8 45.85 -25.97 -25.55
N VAL A 9 44.81 -25.90 -24.72
CA VAL A 9 43.90 -27.03 -24.43
C VAL A 9 42.46 -26.59 -24.69
N LEU A 10 41.73 -27.36 -25.49
CA LEU A 10 40.30 -27.17 -25.75
C LEU A 10 39.51 -28.28 -25.06
N ILE A 11 38.40 -27.89 -24.45
CA ILE A 11 37.49 -28.80 -23.77
C ILE A 11 36.10 -28.60 -24.37
N GLY A 12 35.53 -29.64 -24.98
CA GLY A 12 34.16 -29.60 -25.50
C GLY A 12 33.11 -29.88 -24.43
N HIS A 13 31.87 -29.43 -24.65
CA HIS A 13 30.74 -29.77 -23.77
C HIS A 13 30.43 -31.28 -23.72
N ASN A 14 30.83 -32.00 -24.77
CA ASN A 14 30.80 -33.46 -24.83
C ASN A 14 31.85 -34.15 -23.92
N GLY A 15 32.67 -33.37 -23.20
CA GLY A 15 33.69 -33.87 -22.28
C GLY A 15 35.04 -34.18 -22.94
N LEU A 16 35.16 -34.07 -24.26
CA LEU A 16 36.41 -34.34 -24.98
C LEU A 16 37.44 -33.24 -24.67
N ARG A 17 38.67 -33.65 -24.29
CA ARG A 17 39.77 -32.76 -23.95
C ARG A 17 40.91 -32.95 -24.94
N ILE A 18 41.28 -31.91 -25.66
CA ILE A 18 42.31 -31.96 -26.70
C ILE A 18 43.36 -30.88 -26.47
N GLY A 19 44.63 -31.22 -26.66
CA GLY A 19 45.79 -30.35 -26.45
C GLY A 19 46.55 -30.13 -27.75
N TYR A 20 47.17 -28.96 -27.86
CA TYR A 20 48.05 -28.58 -28.95
C TYR A 20 49.35 -27.99 -28.41
N GLY A 21 50.46 -28.28 -29.09
CA GLY A 21 51.79 -27.83 -28.69
C GLY A 21 52.46 -28.73 -27.64
N ASN A 22 53.79 -28.68 -27.59
CA ASN A 22 54.64 -29.37 -26.59
C ASN A 22 56.08 -28.82 -26.64
N SER A 23 56.25 -27.52 -26.87
CA SER A 23 57.55 -26.90 -27.10
C SER A 23 58.16 -26.28 -25.83
N GLU A 24 59.48 -26.39 -25.72
CA GLU A 24 60.31 -25.59 -24.83
C GLU A 24 60.48 -24.19 -25.45
N HIS A 25 60.36 -23.15 -24.63
CA HIS A 25 60.41 -21.76 -25.09
C HIS A 25 61.41 -20.97 -24.24
N THR A 26 62.46 -20.45 -24.88
CA THR A 26 63.55 -19.68 -24.23
C THR A 26 63.25 -18.19 -24.10
N ASP A 27 62.28 -17.68 -24.87
CA ASP A 27 62.10 -16.24 -25.10
C ASP A 27 61.20 -15.57 -24.06
N ARG A 28 61.51 -14.31 -23.71
CA ARG A 28 60.72 -13.51 -22.77
C ARG A 28 59.38 -13.03 -23.34
N SER A 29 59.22 -13.02 -24.66
CA SER A 29 57.95 -12.75 -25.34
C SER A 29 57.68 -13.84 -26.36
N LEU A 30 56.49 -14.44 -26.31
CA LEU A 30 56.10 -15.54 -27.19
C LEU A 30 54.92 -15.11 -28.05
N ASN A 31 54.95 -15.50 -29.32
CA ASN A 31 53.82 -15.41 -30.22
C ASN A 31 53.53 -16.81 -30.76
N ILE A 32 52.40 -17.39 -30.38
CA ILE A 32 52.03 -18.77 -30.70
C ILE A 32 50.81 -18.74 -31.62
N THR A 33 50.97 -19.29 -32.82
CA THR A 33 49.88 -19.47 -33.78
C THR A 33 49.48 -20.94 -33.82
N VAL A 34 48.22 -21.23 -33.48
CA VAL A 34 47.70 -22.60 -33.46
C VAL A 34 46.70 -22.78 -34.62
N PRO A 35 47.00 -23.63 -35.61
CA PRO A 35 46.04 -23.99 -36.63
C PRO A 35 44.95 -24.90 -36.05
N LEU A 36 43.69 -24.55 -36.29
CA LEU A 36 42.52 -25.34 -35.86
C LEU A 36 42.17 -26.40 -36.92
N VAL A 37 43.15 -27.23 -37.26
CA VAL A 37 43.02 -28.44 -38.10
C VAL A 37 43.48 -29.65 -37.28
N GLU A 38 43.09 -30.86 -37.63
CA GLU A 38 43.37 -32.07 -36.82
C GLU A 38 44.86 -32.35 -36.61
N ASP A 39 45.71 -31.89 -37.53
CA ASP A 39 47.16 -32.09 -37.46
C ASP A 39 47.78 -31.34 -36.26
N GLY A 40 48.54 -32.09 -35.45
CA GLY A 40 49.24 -31.56 -34.27
C GLY A 40 48.42 -31.54 -32.98
N TRP A 41 47.12 -31.88 -33.05
CA TRP A 41 46.26 -32.01 -31.88
C TRP A 41 46.21 -33.45 -31.34
N TYR A 42 46.12 -33.60 -30.02
CA TYR A 42 46.10 -34.89 -29.34
C TYR A 42 45.12 -34.89 -28.16
N HIS A 43 44.64 -36.06 -27.75
CA HIS A 43 43.81 -36.22 -26.55
C HIS A 43 44.62 -35.88 -25.30
N VAL A 44 44.02 -35.15 -24.35
CA VAL A 44 44.59 -34.98 -23.00
C VAL A 44 43.97 -36.04 -22.10
N LEU A 45 44.78 -36.96 -21.57
CA LEU A 45 44.30 -38.11 -20.80
C LEU A 45 43.46 -37.68 -19.57
N ASP A 46 42.31 -38.33 -19.38
CA ASP A 46 41.32 -37.97 -18.35
C ASP A 46 41.84 -38.05 -16.90
N GLY A 47 42.87 -38.87 -16.65
CA GLY A 47 43.52 -38.99 -15.35
C GLY A 47 44.35 -37.76 -14.93
N VAL A 48 44.60 -36.83 -15.85
CA VAL A 48 45.43 -35.64 -15.61
C VAL A 48 44.56 -34.48 -15.11
N LYS A 49 44.61 -34.26 -13.80
CA LYS A 49 43.93 -33.13 -13.11
C LYS A 49 44.74 -31.83 -13.16
N ASP A 50 46.07 -31.93 -13.09
CA ASP A 50 47.03 -30.84 -13.25
C ASP A 50 48.17 -31.30 -14.16
N ILE A 51 48.48 -30.53 -15.21
CA ILE A 51 49.65 -30.78 -16.06
C ILE A 51 50.87 -30.24 -15.33
N VAL A 52 51.54 -31.10 -14.56
CA VAL A 52 52.75 -30.72 -13.82
C VAL A 52 53.91 -30.57 -14.79
N THR A 53 54.26 -29.34 -15.12
CA THR A 53 55.42 -29.05 -15.98
C THR A 53 56.73 -29.38 -15.20
N ARG A 54 57.32 -30.58 -15.40
CA ARG A 54 58.48 -31.10 -14.64
C ARG A 54 59.83 -30.76 -15.29
N LEU A 55 60.89 -30.65 -14.47
CA LEU A 55 62.29 -30.54 -14.92
C LEU A 55 62.92 -31.91 -15.18
N ARG A 56 63.69 -32.03 -16.27
CA ARG A 56 64.49 -33.23 -16.60
C ARG A 56 65.43 -33.63 -15.45
N ARG A 57 65.12 -34.75 -14.78
CA ARG A 57 66.09 -35.62 -14.12
C ARG A 57 65.79 -37.06 -14.55
N ASN A 58 66.56 -37.53 -15.53
CA ASN A 58 66.76 -38.92 -15.92
C ASN A 58 65.55 -39.86 -15.76
N GLN A 59 64.62 -39.87 -16.73
CA GLN A 59 63.70 -40.99 -16.93
C GLN A 59 63.16 -41.00 -18.37
N GLU A 60 63.12 -42.18 -18.99
CA GLU A 60 62.94 -42.38 -20.44
C GLU A 60 61.49 -42.22 -20.98
N ASN A 61 60.48 -41.90 -20.17
CA ASN A 61 59.11 -41.68 -20.65
C ASN A 61 58.51 -40.39 -20.07
N TRP A 62 58.34 -39.37 -20.92
CA TRP A 62 57.93 -38.00 -20.51
C TRP A 62 56.61 -37.51 -21.14
N GLU A 63 55.90 -38.36 -21.89
CA GLU A 63 54.59 -38.06 -22.51
C GLU A 63 53.38 -38.54 -21.66
N GLU A 64 53.44 -38.41 -20.33
CA GLU A 64 52.43 -38.99 -19.42
C GLU A 64 51.03 -38.36 -19.52
N PHE A 65 50.88 -37.19 -20.17
CA PHE A 65 49.60 -36.50 -20.37
C PHE A 65 49.08 -36.53 -21.81
N ARG A 66 49.92 -36.96 -22.77
CA ARG A 66 49.62 -36.93 -24.21
C ARG A 66 48.99 -38.27 -24.61
N GLY A 67 47.74 -38.23 -25.02
CA GLY A 67 47.02 -39.34 -25.62
C GLY A 67 47.24 -39.43 -27.14
N GLU A 68 46.39 -40.21 -27.80
CA GLU A 68 46.43 -40.38 -29.26
C GLU A 68 46.12 -39.08 -30.01
N ASN A 69 46.56 -38.99 -31.27
CA ASN A 69 46.18 -37.89 -32.15
C ASN A 69 44.67 -37.91 -32.39
N ILE A 70 44.07 -36.74 -32.56
CA ILE A 70 42.63 -36.63 -32.83
C ILE A 70 42.34 -36.72 -34.32
N ASN A 71 41.10 -37.06 -34.67
CA ASN A 71 40.61 -36.95 -36.04
C ASN A 71 39.76 -35.69 -36.26
N ARG A 72 39.49 -35.34 -37.52
CA ARG A 72 38.67 -34.18 -37.91
C ARG A 72 37.30 -34.13 -37.21
N GLY A 73 36.62 -35.26 -37.08
CA GLY A 73 35.31 -35.34 -36.43
C GLY A 73 35.39 -35.02 -34.93
N GLN A 74 36.43 -35.49 -34.25
CA GLN A 74 36.69 -35.18 -32.84
C GLN A 74 37.01 -33.68 -32.64
N LEU A 75 37.86 -33.10 -33.49
CA LEU A 75 38.15 -31.66 -33.45
C LEU A 75 36.89 -30.82 -33.66
N LEU A 76 36.11 -31.14 -34.71
CA LEU A 76 34.86 -30.43 -35.00
C LEU A 76 33.81 -30.59 -33.90
N SER A 77 33.74 -31.75 -33.24
CA SER A 77 32.83 -31.95 -32.10
C SER A 77 33.16 -31.06 -30.90
N VAL A 78 34.44 -30.75 -30.69
CA VAL A 78 34.90 -29.81 -29.65
C VAL A 78 34.62 -28.37 -30.07
N LEU A 79 34.91 -28.02 -31.32
CA LEU A 79 34.69 -26.66 -31.86
C LEU A 79 33.20 -26.31 -32.00
N ALA A 80 32.33 -27.30 -32.25
CA ALA A 80 30.88 -27.09 -32.37
C ALA A 80 30.24 -26.60 -31.06
N ASN A 81 30.80 -26.97 -29.90
CA ASN A 81 30.34 -26.48 -28.60
C ASN A 81 31.49 -26.52 -27.57
N LEU A 82 32.30 -25.46 -27.59
CA LEU A 82 33.48 -25.34 -26.75
C LEU A 82 33.11 -24.93 -25.33
N LYS A 83 33.51 -25.72 -24.34
CA LYS A 83 33.27 -25.46 -22.91
C LYS A 83 34.38 -24.60 -22.29
N HIS A 84 35.64 -24.91 -22.57
CA HIS A 84 36.79 -24.15 -22.08
C HIS A 84 37.92 -24.11 -23.12
N MET A 85 38.66 -23.00 -23.12
CA MET A 85 39.91 -22.80 -23.86
C MET A 85 40.98 -22.37 -22.87
N LEU A 86 42.02 -23.16 -22.71
CA LEU A 86 43.08 -22.92 -21.72
C LEU A 86 44.38 -22.63 -22.45
N VAL A 87 44.98 -21.46 -22.17
CA VAL A 87 46.28 -21.04 -22.71
C VAL A 87 47.33 -21.18 -21.62
N ARG A 88 48.49 -21.75 -21.94
CA ARG A 88 49.58 -21.93 -20.99
C ARG A 88 50.20 -20.58 -20.59
N ALA A 89 50.25 -20.32 -19.28
CA ALA A 89 50.76 -19.06 -18.72
C ALA A 89 52.20 -19.14 -18.18
N LYS A 90 52.75 -20.34 -17.94
CA LYS A 90 54.08 -20.55 -17.34
C LYS A 90 54.96 -21.46 -18.20
N TYR A 91 56.09 -20.93 -18.65
CA TYR A 91 57.07 -21.61 -19.52
C TYR A 91 58.42 -21.84 -18.82
N HIS A 92 58.72 -21.09 -17.76
CA HIS A 92 59.92 -21.29 -16.94
C HIS A 92 59.61 -21.52 -15.47
N THR A 93 60.43 -22.33 -14.80
CA THR A 93 60.28 -22.66 -13.36
C THR A 93 60.34 -21.44 -12.44
N ASP A 94 61.19 -20.48 -12.81
CA ASP A 94 61.47 -19.22 -12.13
C ASP A 94 60.63 -18.04 -12.63
N GLN A 95 59.67 -18.30 -13.53
CA GLN A 95 58.75 -17.28 -14.02
C GLN A 95 57.80 -16.85 -12.88
N ALA A 96 57.92 -15.57 -12.49
CA ALA A 96 57.11 -14.95 -11.44
C ALA A 96 55.82 -14.29 -11.98
N GLU A 97 55.84 -13.79 -13.22
CA GLU A 97 54.73 -13.10 -13.87
C GLU A 97 54.58 -13.58 -15.33
N GLY A 98 53.36 -13.61 -15.83
CA GLY A 98 53.05 -13.87 -17.24
C GLY A 98 51.87 -13.00 -17.66
N SER A 99 52.02 -12.29 -18.78
CA SER A 99 51.02 -11.33 -19.26
C SER A 99 50.58 -11.72 -20.67
N LEU A 100 49.28 -11.92 -20.86
CA LEU A 100 48.69 -12.19 -22.17
C LEU A 100 48.26 -10.87 -22.80
N TYR A 101 48.93 -10.46 -23.88
CA TYR A 101 48.69 -9.16 -24.52
C TYR A 101 47.58 -9.21 -25.59
N ALA A 102 47.58 -10.25 -26.42
CA ALA A 102 46.64 -10.40 -27.52
C ALA A 102 46.28 -11.88 -27.70
N CYS A 103 45.00 -12.16 -27.88
CA CYS A 103 44.48 -13.48 -28.19
C CYS A 103 43.35 -13.29 -29.21
N THR A 104 43.54 -13.81 -30.41
CA THR A 104 42.58 -13.69 -31.52
C THR A 104 42.30 -15.07 -32.10
N ILE A 105 41.03 -15.34 -32.39
CA ILE A 105 40.59 -16.54 -33.11
C ILE A 105 39.95 -16.11 -34.43
N GLU A 106 40.29 -16.80 -35.52
CA GLU A 106 39.71 -16.53 -36.82
C GLU A 106 38.36 -17.23 -36.98
N LEU A 107 37.35 -16.50 -37.46
CA LEU A 107 35.99 -17.01 -37.69
C LEU A 107 35.62 -16.80 -39.17
N GLY A 108 35.13 -17.84 -39.83
CA GLY A 108 34.61 -17.76 -41.19
C GLY A 108 33.25 -17.06 -41.22
N ASN A 109 33.05 -16.13 -42.15
CA ASN A 109 31.77 -15.44 -42.37
C ASN A 109 31.42 -15.42 -43.86
N GLU A 110 30.15 -15.65 -44.20
CA GLU A 110 29.68 -15.54 -45.59
C GLU A 110 29.74 -14.06 -46.04
N GLY A 111 30.51 -13.77 -47.09
CA GLY A 111 30.59 -12.43 -47.69
C GLY A 111 31.54 -11.44 -47.00
N GLY A 112 32.42 -11.90 -46.10
CA GLY A 112 33.46 -11.06 -45.49
C GLY A 112 34.56 -10.62 -46.49
N SER A 113 35.20 -9.48 -46.24
CA SER A 113 36.32 -8.94 -47.06
C SER A 113 37.67 -9.67 -46.82
N GLY A 114 37.66 -10.84 -46.17
CA GLY A 114 38.84 -11.61 -45.79
C GLY A 114 39.35 -12.55 -46.90
N THR A 115 40.38 -13.32 -46.60
CA THR A 115 40.91 -14.37 -47.47
C THR A 115 39.91 -15.53 -47.61
N SER A 116 39.77 -16.07 -48.82
CA SER A 116 38.94 -17.25 -49.08
C SER A 116 39.51 -18.48 -48.37
N VAL A 117 38.68 -19.16 -47.58
CA VAL A 117 39.08 -20.30 -46.73
C VAL A 117 38.55 -21.61 -47.34
N GLY A 118 39.44 -22.58 -47.63
CA GLY A 118 39.10 -23.84 -48.30
C GLY A 118 38.71 -25.01 -47.39
N PHE A 119 38.71 -24.83 -46.06
CA PHE A 119 38.54 -25.91 -45.08
C PHE A 119 37.10 -26.06 -44.53
N ILE A 120 36.19 -25.16 -44.90
CA ILE A 120 34.79 -25.15 -44.45
C ILE A 120 33.93 -25.86 -45.50
N GLU A 121 33.20 -26.89 -45.08
CA GLU A 121 32.31 -27.65 -45.96
C GLU A 121 30.97 -26.90 -46.21
N LYS A 122 30.41 -27.08 -47.40
CA LYS A 122 29.05 -26.65 -47.75
C LYS A 122 28.28 -27.85 -48.29
N CYS A 123 27.56 -28.53 -47.41
CA CYS A 123 26.82 -29.73 -47.72
C CYS A 123 25.51 -29.43 -48.48
N PHE A 124 25.11 -30.34 -49.35
CA PHE A 124 23.74 -30.38 -49.86
C PHE A 124 22.86 -31.15 -48.86
N CYS A 125 21.93 -30.44 -48.21
CA CYS A 125 21.16 -31.01 -47.12
C CYS A 125 19.92 -31.78 -47.59
N PRO A 126 19.59 -32.92 -46.94
CA PRO A 126 18.34 -33.63 -47.19
C PRO A 126 17.13 -32.78 -46.76
N VAL A 127 15.95 -33.10 -47.29
CA VAL A 127 14.71 -32.37 -47.03
C VAL A 127 14.45 -32.27 -45.53
N GLY A 128 14.31 -31.05 -45.03
CA GLY A 128 14.08 -30.75 -43.63
C GLY A 128 15.34 -30.41 -42.81
N ASN A 129 16.54 -30.47 -43.40
CA ASN A 129 17.79 -30.06 -42.75
C ASN A 129 18.39 -28.82 -43.45
N ALA A 130 19.03 -27.95 -42.67
CA ALA A 130 19.69 -26.73 -43.13
C ALA A 130 21.02 -26.51 -42.39
N GLY A 131 21.82 -25.55 -42.86
CA GLY A 131 23.17 -25.27 -42.33
C GLY A 131 24.27 -25.69 -43.30
N LEU A 132 25.51 -25.26 -43.02
CA LEU A 132 26.66 -25.57 -43.88
C LEU A 132 27.07 -27.05 -43.78
N SER A 133 26.73 -27.71 -42.67
CA SER A 133 26.94 -29.13 -42.41
C SER A 133 25.63 -29.88 -42.16
N CYS A 134 24.48 -29.29 -42.50
CA CYS A 134 23.14 -29.84 -42.27
C CYS A 134 22.83 -30.10 -40.79
N GLU A 135 23.41 -29.27 -39.93
CA GLU A 135 23.45 -29.41 -38.48
C GLU A 135 22.20 -28.88 -37.75
N ARG A 136 21.25 -28.27 -38.48
CA ARG A 136 19.99 -27.75 -37.94
C ARG A 136 18.80 -28.16 -38.81
N CYS A 137 17.59 -28.03 -38.28
CA CYS A 137 16.38 -28.24 -39.07
C CYS A 137 16.08 -27.04 -39.97
N ASP A 138 15.56 -27.31 -41.15
CA ASP A 138 15.14 -26.33 -42.14
C ASP A 138 13.82 -25.66 -41.73
N TYR A 139 13.48 -24.55 -42.38
CA TYR A 139 12.25 -23.81 -42.11
C TYR A 139 11.01 -24.72 -42.23
N GLY A 140 10.20 -24.77 -41.16
CA GLY A 140 9.02 -25.65 -41.11
C GLY A 140 9.30 -27.08 -40.67
N TYR A 141 10.48 -27.36 -40.10
CA TYR A 141 10.85 -28.65 -39.54
C TYR A 141 11.40 -28.53 -38.11
N THR A 142 11.16 -29.54 -37.29
CA THR A 142 11.61 -29.63 -35.89
C THR A 142 12.38 -30.93 -35.65
N LYS A 143 13.28 -30.92 -34.66
CA LYS A 143 14.18 -32.04 -34.37
C LYS A 143 13.44 -33.18 -33.66
N ILE A 144 13.63 -34.41 -34.11
CA ILE A 144 13.10 -35.62 -33.45
C ILE A 144 14.10 -36.09 -32.39
N THR A 145 13.67 -36.19 -31.13
CA THR A 145 14.50 -36.59 -29.97
C THR A 145 14.36 -38.06 -29.58
N ASP A 146 13.92 -38.93 -30.49
CA ASP A 146 13.83 -40.37 -30.21
C ASP A 146 15.23 -40.99 -30.14
N GLY A 147 15.63 -41.34 -28.92
CA GLY A 147 16.98 -41.67 -28.45
C GLY A 147 17.67 -42.92 -29.01
N VAL A 148 17.66 -43.13 -30.34
CA VAL A 148 18.39 -44.23 -31.01
C VAL A 148 19.26 -43.74 -32.19
N ALA A 149 19.26 -42.45 -32.51
CA ALA A 149 20.15 -41.94 -33.57
C ALA A 149 21.60 -41.77 -33.05
N PRO A 150 22.62 -42.25 -33.80
CA PRO A 150 24.02 -41.97 -33.49
C PRO A 150 24.26 -40.46 -33.37
N MET A 151 25.10 -40.07 -32.41
CA MET A 151 25.41 -38.71 -31.92
C MET A 151 25.73 -37.60 -32.95
N HIS A 152 25.66 -37.87 -34.26
CA HIS A 152 26.03 -36.95 -35.34
C HIS A 152 24.97 -36.80 -36.45
N LYS A 153 23.75 -37.35 -36.33
CA LYS A 153 22.71 -37.22 -37.36
C LYS A 153 21.48 -36.47 -36.83
N VAL A 154 21.30 -35.22 -37.27
CA VAL A 154 20.12 -34.42 -36.97
C VAL A 154 18.96 -34.92 -37.84
N VAL A 155 17.92 -35.48 -37.20
CA VAL A 155 16.71 -35.96 -37.88
C VAL A 155 15.60 -34.95 -37.65
N CYS A 156 15.03 -34.44 -38.73
CA CYS A 156 14.03 -33.38 -38.70
C CYS A 156 12.68 -33.88 -39.27
N SER A 157 11.57 -33.56 -38.58
CA SER A 157 10.20 -33.81 -39.03
C SER A 157 9.47 -32.51 -39.33
N LYS A 158 8.58 -32.52 -40.32
CA LYS A 158 7.73 -31.35 -40.62
C LYS A 158 6.88 -30.97 -39.40
N CYS A 159 6.76 -29.67 -39.13
CA CYS A 159 5.91 -29.15 -38.07
C CYS A 159 4.45 -29.56 -38.24
N ASN A 160 3.77 -29.90 -37.14
CA ASN A 160 2.32 -30.14 -37.14
C ASN A 160 1.59 -28.91 -36.58
N CYS A 161 1.28 -27.95 -37.45
CA CYS A 161 0.53 -26.74 -37.12
C CYS A 161 -0.91 -26.78 -37.61
N HIS A 162 -1.45 -27.99 -37.86
CA HIS A 162 -2.76 -28.18 -38.48
C HIS A 162 -2.94 -27.35 -39.77
N GLY A 163 -1.88 -27.02 -40.52
CA GLY A 163 -1.99 -26.19 -41.73
C GLY A 163 -2.26 -24.70 -41.49
N HIS A 164 -2.22 -24.23 -40.24
CA HIS A 164 -2.42 -22.84 -39.85
C HIS A 164 -1.12 -22.08 -39.57
N SER A 165 0.05 -22.70 -39.75
CA SER A 165 1.32 -21.97 -39.76
C SER A 165 2.32 -22.66 -40.68
N PRO A 166 3.11 -21.88 -41.44
CA PRO A 166 4.18 -22.42 -42.27
C PRO A 166 5.46 -22.77 -41.48
N SER A 167 5.55 -22.44 -40.18
CA SER A 167 6.78 -22.59 -39.39
C SER A 167 6.55 -22.97 -37.93
N CYS A 168 7.55 -23.60 -37.32
CA CYS A 168 7.56 -23.89 -35.90
C CYS A 168 8.98 -23.81 -35.34
N ASP A 169 9.07 -23.75 -34.02
CA ASP A 169 10.32 -23.82 -33.30
C ASP A 169 11.06 -25.14 -33.58
N SER A 170 12.34 -24.99 -33.95
CA SER A 170 13.18 -26.10 -34.44
C SER A 170 13.50 -27.17 -33.41
N ILE A 171 13.19 -26.95 -32.13
CA ILE A 171 13.49 -27.86 -31.01
C ILE A 171 12.20 -28.37 -30.35
N THR A 172 11.27 -27.47 -30.06
CA THR A 172 10.02 -27.76 -29.33
C THR A 172 8.87 -28.14 -30.24
N GLY A 173 8.94 -27.80 -31.53
CA GLY A 173 7.87 -28.04 -32.49
C GLY A 173 6.69 -27.07 -32.38
N GLN A 174 6.79 -26.05 -31.52
CA GLN A 174 5.73 -25.07 -31.30
C GLN A 174 5.58 -24.13 -32.50
N CYS A 175 4.38 -24.04 -33.05
CA CYS A 175 4.07 -23.26 -34.24
C CYS A 175 4.23 -21.76 -34.00
N ALA A 176 4.84 -21.07 -34.96
CA ALA A 176 5.05 -19.63 -34.92
C ALA A 176 4.05 -18.92 -35.83
N MET A 177 3.46 -17.81 -35.38
CA MET A 177 2.50 -17.00 -36.16
C MET A 177 1.33 -17.83 -36.71
N CYS A 178 0.44 -18.29 -35.82
CA CYS A 178 -0.78 -18.97 -36.24
C CYS A 178 -1.67 -18.03 -37.09
N GLU A 179 -1.94 -18.43 -38.32
CA GLU A 179 -2.79 -17.77 -39.30
C GLU A 179 -4.25 -18.24 -39.16
N HIS A 180 -5.15 -17.81 -40.06
CA HIS A 180 -6.55 -18.24 -40.11
C HIS A 180 -7.33 -18.00 -38.79
N ASN A 181 -6.97 -16.95 -38.04
CA ASN A 181 -7.54 -16.62 -36.73
C ASN A 181 -7.43 -17.78 -35.71
N THR A 182 -6.32 -18.52 -35.77
CA THR A 182 -5.99 -19.59 -34.83
C THR A 182 -4.91 -19.16 -33.83
N THR A 183 -4.80 -19.90 -32.73
CA THR A 183 -3.85 -19.71 -31.63
C THR A 183 -3.58 -21.06 -30.96
N GLY A 184 -2.67 -21.09 -29.97
CA GLY A 184 -2.22 -22.31 -29.32
C GLY A 184 -0.85 -22.78 -29.84
N ALA A 185 -0.24 -23.73 -29.12
CA ALA A 185 1.12 -24.19 -29.43
C ALA A 185 1.23 -24.90 -30.78
N VAL A 186 0.13 -25.45 -31.28
CA VAL A 186 0.05 -26.10 -32.59
C VAL A 186 -1.06 -25.50 -33.48
N CYS A 187 -1.51 -24.28 -33.14
CA CYS A 187 -2.60 -23.58 -33.83
C CYS A 187 -3.94 -24.35 -33.80
N ASP A 188 -4.24 -25.02 -32.69
CA ASP A 188 -5.39 -25.90 -32.45
C ASP A 188 -6.62 -25.18 -31.86
N LYS A 189 -6.55 -23.86 -31.65
CA LYS A 189 -7.62 -23.07 -31.03
C LYS A 189 -7.94 -21.85 -31.87
N CYS A 190 -9.14 -21.30 -31.77
CA CYS A 190 -9.45 -20.00 -32.34
C CYS A 190 -8.99 -18.86 -31.43
N VAL A 191 -8.59 -17.74 -32.02
CA VAL A 191 -8.32 -16.49 -31.28
C VAL A 191 -9.61 -15.95 -30.66
N ASP A 192 -9.47 -15.13 -29.61
CA ASP A 192 -10.60 -14.48 -28.95
C ASP A 192 -11.47 -13.71 -29.95
N GLY A 193 -12.79 -13.89 -29.85
CA GLY A 193 -13.78 -13.32 -30.78
C GLY A 193 -14.09 -14.19 -32.00
N PHE A 194 -13.43 -15.35 -32.13
CA PHE A 194 -13.69 -16.36 -33.15
C PHE A 194 -14.07 -17.70 -32.52
N TYR A 195 -14.92 -18.46 -33.21
CA TYR A 195 -15.38 -19.78 -32.78
C TYR A 195 -15.32 -20.79 -33.93
N GLY A 196 -15.13 -22.06 -33.59
CA GLY A 196 -15.08 -23.16 -34.55
C GLY A 196 -14.07 -24.23 -34.13
N ASP A 197 -13.63 -25.04 -35.10
CA ASP A 197 -12.73 -26.17 -34.90
C ASP A 197 -11.47 -26.02 -35.76
N ALA A 198 -10.42 -25.48 -35.13
CA ALA A 198 -9.11 -25.17 -35.71
C ALA A 198 -8.23 -26.42 -35.97
N THR A 199 -8.74 -27.63 -35.82
CA THR A 199 -7.95 -28.85 -36.04
C THR A 199 -8.03 -29.40 -37.46
N ASN A 200 -8.97 -28.90 -38.28
CA ASN A 200 -9.23 -29.40 -39.64
C ASN A 200 -8.24 -28.87 -40.69
N GLY A 201 -7.62 -27.72 -40.44
CA GLY A 201 -6.58 -27.14 -41.28
C GLY A 201 -7.06 -26.39 -42.51
N SER A 202 -8.25 -25.82 -42.42
CA SER A 202 -8.86 -24.96 -43.45
C SER A 202 -8.85 -23.49 -43.01
N PRO A 203 -8.66 -22.52 -43.93
CA PRO A 203 -8.69 -21.10 -43.59
C PRO A 203 -9.96 -20.58 -42.90
N ASN A 204 -11.07 -21.33 -42.99
CA ASN A 204 -12.39 -20.95 -42.48
C ASN A 204 -12.78 -21.67 -41.18
N ASP A 205 -11.84 -22.35 -40.54
CA ASP A 205 -12.09 -23.15 -39.35
C ASP A 205 -12.51 -22.30 -38.14
N CYS A 206 -12.02 -21.06 -38.07
CA CYS A 206 -12.37 -20.06 -37.06
C CYS A 206 -13.19 -18.93 -37.68
N ARG A 207 -14.44 -18.77 -37.23
CA ARG A 207 -15.38 -17.76 -37.73
C ARG A 207 -15.65 -16.70 -36.68
N GLN A 208 -15.75 -15.45 -37.10
CA GLN A 208 -16.01 -14.33 -36.19
C GLN A 208 -17.41 -14.45 -35.58
N CYS A 209 -17.51 -14.15 -34.30
CA CYS A 209 -18.78 -14.08 -33.59
C CYS A 209 -19.51 -12.75 -33.84
N ALA A 210 -20.82 -12.82 -34.02
CA ALA A 210 -21.71 -11.67 -34.07
C ALA A 210 -22.40 -11.49 -32.71
N CYS A 211 -22.11 -10.41 -31.99
CA CYS A 211 -22.61 -10.20 -30.62
C CYS A 211 -23.35 -8.85 -30.47
N PRO A 212 -24.52 -8.65 -31.10
CA PRO A 212 -25.29 -9.59 -31.92
C PRO A 212 -25.04 -9.50 -33.43
N LEU A 213 -24.42 -8.42 -33.92
CA LEU A 213 -24.09 -8.22 -35.32
C LEU A 213 -22.57 -8.29 -35.54
N ILE A 214 -22.15 -8.43 -36.80
CA ILE A 214 -20.71 -8.46 -37.18
C ILE A 214 -20.16 -7.02 -37.23
N GLU A 215 -21.02 -6.05 -37.54
CA GLU A 215 -20.71 -4.63 -37.61
C GLU A 215 -20.11 -4.13 -36.29
N PRO A 216 -18.95 -3.45 -36.30
CA PRO A 216 -18.28 -2.98 -35.09
C PRO A 216 -19.14 -2.07 -34.18
N SER A 217 -20.16 -1.40 -34.74
CA SER A 217 -21.10 -0.57 -33.98
C SER A 217 -22.03 -1.39 -33.06
N ASN A 218 -22.22 -2.68 -33.37
CA ASN A 218 -23.19 -3.57 -32.76
C ASN A 218 -22.58 -4.93 -32.38
N ASN A 219 -21.26 -5.04 -32.38
CA ASN A 219 -20.55 -6.18 -31.83
C ASN A 219 -20.08 -5.83 -30.42
N PHE A 220 -20.97 -6.02 -29.45
CA PHE A 220 -20.79 -5.56 -28.09
C PHE A 220 -19.87 -6.47 -27.28
N SER A 221 -19.58 -7.70 -27.72
CA SER A 221 -18.68 -8.60 -27.00
C SER A 221 -17.39 -8.91 -27.77
N PRO A 222 -16.21 -8.71 -27.16
CA PRO A 222 -14.93 -9.05 -27.79
C PRO A 222 -14.62 -10.56 -27.75
N THR A 223 -15.37 -11.36 -26.99
CA THR A 223 -15.08 -12.78 -26.76
C THR A 223 -16.33 -13.63 -26.91
N CYS A 224 -16.14 -14.86 -27.36
CA CYS A 224 -17.20 -15.84 -27.52
C CYS A 224 -16.63 -17.27 -27.45
N VAL A 225 -17.50 -18.22 -27.16
CA VAL A 225 -17.15 -19.65 -27.14
C VAL A 225 -18.15 -20.46 -27.94
N ALA A 226 -17.68 -21.52 -28.60
CA ALA A 226 -18.55 -22.46 -29.30
C ALA A 226 -19.43 -23.23 -28.30
N ASP A 227 -20.70 -23.43 -28.67
CA ASP A 227 -21.69 -24.18 -27.89
C ASP A 227 -22.48 -25.12 -28.82
N HIS A 228 -23.22 -26.08 -28.27
CA HIS A 228 -24.03 -27.05 -29.03
C HIS A 228 -25.05 -26.38 -29.98
N LEU A 229 -25.42 -25.13 -29.71
CA LEU A 229 -26.35 -24.33 -30.52
C LEU A 229 -25.64 -23.28 -31.40
N GLY A 230 -24.31 -23.32 -31.53
CA GLY A 230 -23.51 -22.37 -32.31
C GLY A 230 -22.40 -21.76 -31.46
N TYR A 231 -22.65 -20.57 -30.91
CA TYR A 231 -21.74 -19.88 -29.98
C TYR A 231 -22.52 -19.09 -28.93
N ILE A 232 -21.81 -18.62 -27.91
CA ILE A 232 -22.30 -17.69 -26.91
C ILE A 232 -21.25 -16.61 -26.66
N CYS A 233 -21.69 -15.36 -26.54
CA CYS A 233 -20.83 -14.21 -26.27
C CYS A 233 -20.60 -14.11 -24.76
N THR A 234 -19.35 -13.94 -24.34
CA THR A 234 -18.96 -14.13 -22.93
C THR A 234 -18.70 -12.84 -22.17
N ALA A 235 -18.62 -11.71 -22.87
CA ALA A 235 -18.31 -10.41 -22.28
C ALA A 235 -19.27 -9.33 -22.80
N CYS A 236 -20.55 -9.40 -22.44
CA CYS A 236 -21.50 -8.32 -22.74
C CYS A 236 -21.21 -7.10 -21.84
N PRO A 237 -21.13 -5.88 -22.39
CA PRO A 237 -20.86 -4.67 -21.64
C PRO A 237 -22.06 -4.26 -20.79
N SER A 238 -21.82 -3.43 -19.78
CA SER A 238 -22.86 -2.94 -18.87
C SER A 238 -24.03 -2.33 -19.65
N GLY A 239 -25.23 -2.84 -19.39
CA GLY A 239 -26.46 -2.44 -20.09
C GLY A 239 -26.91 -3.41 -21.18
N TYR A 240 -26.14 -4.45 -21.49
CA TYR A 240 -26.47 -5.49 -22.48
C TYR A 240 -26.56 -6.87 -21.82
N THR A 241 -27.43 -7.73 -22.33
CA THR A 241 -27.68 -9.10 -21.87
C THR A 241 -28.17 -9.97 -23.02
N GLY A 242 -28.34 -11.28 -22.79
CA GLY A 242 -28.66 -12.26 -23.83
C GLY A 242 -27.44 -13.06 -24.30
N ARG A 243 -27.67 -14.10 -25.10
CA ARG A 243 -26.59 -15.03 -25.54
C ARG A 243 -25.62 -14.38 -26.51
N HIS A 244 -26.07 -13.34 -27.20
CA HIS A 244 -25.35 -12.56 -28.18
C HIS A 244 -25.35 -11.08 -27.83
N CYS A 245 -25.60 -10.71 -26.56
CA CYS A 245 -25.76 -9.31 -26.15
C CYS A 245 -26.88 -8.58 -26.91
N GLU A 246 -27.89 -9.33 -27.35
CA GLU A 246 -29.00 -8.90 -28.20
C GLU A 246 -30.10 -8.15 -27.43
N GLN A 247 -30.05 -8.15 -26.11
CA GLN A 247 -31.06 -7.53 -25.24
C GLN A 247 -30.45 -6.45 -24.37
N CYS A 248 -31.24 -5.46 -23.97
CA CYS A 248 -30.82 -4.52 -22.94
C CYS A 248 -31.01 -5.13 -21.54
N ALA A 249 -29.98 -4.98 -20.70
CA ALA A 249 -30.01 -5.41 -19.31
C ALA A 249 -31.02 -4.58 -18.49
N PRO A 250 -31.48 -5.08 -17.32
CA PRO A 250 -32.37 -4.33 -16.45
C PRO A 250 -31.83 -2.93 -16.15
N GLY A 251 -32.68 -1.90 -16.31
CA GLY A 251 -32.28 -0.50 -16.16
C GLY A 251 -31.76 0.17 -17.45
N TYR A 252 -31.81 -0.53 -18.59
CA TYR A 252 -31.47 0.00 -19.91
C TYR A 252 -32.57 -0.32 -20.94
N TYR A 253 -32.65 0.48 -22.00
CA TYR A 253 -33.58 0.28 -23.10
C TYR A 253 -32.96 0.59 -24.47
N GLY A 254 -33.45 -0.09 -25.51
CA GLY A 254 -32.96 0.05 -26.89
C GLY A 254 -33.11 -1.25 -27.68
N ASN A 255 -32.65 -1.25 -28.92
CA ASN A 255 -32.65 -2.44 -29.78
C ASN A 255 -31.23 -2.74 -30.31
N PRO A 256 -30.43 -3.58 -29.64
CA PRO A 256 -29.07 -3.94 -30.06
C PRO A 256 -28.95 -4.61 -31.44
N GLU A 257 -30.05 -5.18 -31.96
CA GLU A 257 -30.09 -5.87 -33.26
C GLU A 257 -30.24 -4.92 -34.46
N GLU A 258 -30.40 -3.61 -34.23
CA GLU A 258 -30.43 -2.60 -35.28
C GLU A 258 -29.07 -1.88 -35.40
N VAL A 259 -28.54 -1.81 -36.62
CA VAL A 259 -27.25 -1.14 -36.89
C VAL A 259 -27.25 0.31 -36.37
N GLY A 260 -26.31 0.62 -35.48
CA GLY A 260 -26.14 1.92 -34.83
C GLY A 260 -27.00 2.16 -33.57
N SER A 261 -27.91 1.24 -33.25
CA SER A 261 -28.71 1.29 -32.03
C SER A 261 -27.94 0.70 -30.83
N THR A 262 -28.15 1.28 -29.65
CA THR A 262 -27.43 0.96 -28.41
C THR A 262 -28.37 0.96 -27.22
N CYS A 263 -28.01 0.23 -26.16
CA CYS A 263 -28.75 0.25 -24.91
C CYS A 263 -28.44 1.53 -24.13
N LYS A 264 -29.48 2.32 -23.89
CA LYS A 264 -29.41 3.58 -23.14
C LYS A 264 -29.97 3.39 -21.73
N PRO A 265 -29.39 4.03 -20.71
CA PRO A 265 -29.92 3.93 -19.35
C PRO A 265 -31.34 4.50 -19.27
N CYS A 266 -32.19 3.85 -18.47
CA CYS A 266 -33.52 4.33 -18.14
C CYS A 266 -33.44 5.67 -17.38
N ASN A 267 -34.28 6.64 -17.74
CA ASN A 267 -34.43 7.87 -16.96
C ASN A 267 -35.65 7.76 -16.03
N CYS A 268 -35.52 6.91 -15.02
CA CYS A 268 -36.60 6.52 -14.11
C CYS A 268 -36.25 6.69 -12.63
N ASN A 269 -35.31 7.58 -12.30
CA ASN A 269 -34.80 7.77 -10.93
C ASN A 269 -34.45 6.42 -10.25
N ASP A 270 -33.56 5.66 -10.89
CA ASP A 270 -33.12 4.30 -10.52
C ASP A 270 -34.20 3.18 -10.56
N GLY A 271 -35.41 3.48 -11.06
CA GLY A 271 -36.48 2.50 -11.26
C GLY A 271 -36.35 1.67 -12.55
N PRO A 272 -36.93 0.45 -12.60
CA PRO A 272 -36.94 -0.37 -13.80
C PRO A 272 -37.81 0.23 -14.90
N CYS A 273 -37.35 0.18 -16.14
CA CYS A 273 -38.09 0.60 -17.32
C CYS A 273 -38.23 -0.53 -18.35
N ASP A 274 -39.18 -0.35 -19.26
CA ASP A 274 -39.40 -1.24 -20.38
C ASP A 274 -38.17 -1.25 -21.31
N HIS A 275 -37.64 -2.45 -21.58
CA HIS A 275 -36.38 -2.66 -22.30
C HIS A 275 -36.38 -2.23 -23.79
N PHE A 276 -37.53 -1.96 -24.41
CA PHE A 276 -37.60 -1.44 -25.78
C PHE A 276 -37.95 0.06 -25.81
N THR A 277 -38.92 0.48 -25.00
CA THR A 277 -39.51 1.82 -25.09
C THR A 277 -38.93 2.82 -24.09
N GLY A 278 -38.25 2.36 -23.04
CA GLY A 278 -37.69 3.22 -21.99
C GLY A 278 -38.73 3.77 -21.01
N ARG A 279 -39.98 3.29 -21.08
CA ARG A 279 -41.07 3.72 -20.19
C ARG A 279 -40.89 3.12 -18.79
N CYS A 280 -40.91 3.93 -17.75
CA CYS A 280 -40.79 3.45 -16.38
C CYS A 280 -41.97 2.53 -16.02
N LEU A 281 -41.65 1.32 -15.53
CA LEU A 281 -42.66 0.32 -15.14
C LEU A 281 -43.22 0.62 -13.75
N THR A 282 -42.37 1.12 -12.85
CA THR A 282 -42.74 1.51 -11.48
C THR A 282 -42.05 2.81 -11.09
N CYS A 283 -42.83 3.80 -10.63
CA CYS A 283 -42.32 5.06 -10.12
C CYS A 283 -42.19 5.02 -8.59
N LEU A 284 -40.96 5.15 -8.10
CA LEU A 284 -40.62 5.17 -6.67
C LEU A 284 -40.69 6.60 -6.10
N GLY A 285 -40.85 6.75 -4.78
CA GLY A 285 -40.81 8.06 -4.12
C GLY A 285 -42.04 8.95 -4.37
N ASN A 286 -43.24 8.37 -4.45
CA ASN A 286 -44.51 9.08 -4.67
C ASN A 286 -44.55 9.94 -5.95
N THR A 287 -43.85 9.49 -6.99
CA THR A 287 -43.84 10.11 -8.31
C THR A 287 -44.74 9.34 -9.31
N GLN A 288 -45.09 9.98 -10.42
CA GLN A 288 -45.92 9.48 -11.51
C GLN A 288 -45.47 10.11 -12.84
N GLY A 289 -45.97 9.58 -13.96
CA GLY A 289 -45.58 10.01 -15.31
C GLY A 289 -44.72 8.97 -16.01
N TRP A 290 -44.57 9.11 -17.34
CA TRP A 290 -43.81 8.15 -18.16
C TRP A 290 -42.33 8.06 -17.76
N LYS A 291 -41.81 9.12 -17.14
CA LYS A 291 -40.43 9.25 -16.62
C LYS A 291 -40.39 9.47 -15.10
N CYS A 292 -41.51 9.26 -14.41
CA CYS A 292 -41.61 9.53 -12.97
C CYS A 292 -41.26 10.99 -12.59
N ASP A 293 -41.59 11.93 -13.46
CA ASP A 293 -41.21 13.35 -13.42
C ASP A 293 -42.24 14.26 -12.75
N LYS A 294 -43.34 13.69 -12.24
CA LYS A 294 -44.43 14.43 -11.57
C LYS A 294 -44.73 13.82 -10.22
N CYS A 295 -45.15 14.61 -9.24
CA CYS A 295 -45.65 14.06 -7.98
C CYS A 295 -47.02 13.42 -8.17
N LYS A 296 -47.27 12.32 -7.45
CA LYS A 296 -48.60 11.72 -7.32
C LYS A 296 -49.57 12.72 -6.69
N PRO A 297 -50.89 12.56 -6.87
CA PRO A 297 -51.88 13.38 -6.19
C PRO A 297 -51.64 13.43 -4.67
N ASN A 298 -51.93 14.57 -4.04
CA ASN A 298 -51.73 14.82 -2.59
C ASN A 298 -50.27 14.83 -2.11
N HIS A 299 -49.32 15.07 -3.02
CA HIS A 299 -47.90 15.24 -2.72
C HIS A 299 -47.36 16.51 -3.39
N TYR A 300 -46.45 17.20 -2.72
CA TYR A 300 -45.83 18.46 -3.17
C TYR A 300 -44.30 18.34 -3.20
N GLY A 301 -43.63 19.25 -3.90
CA GLY A 301 -42.19 19.24 -4.08
C GLY A 301 -41.76 18.92 -5.52
N ASN A 302 -40.46 18.66 -5.71
CA ASN A 302 -39.89 18.44 -7.04
C ASN A 302 -39.54 16.95 -7.22
N ALA A 303 -40.26 16.29 -8.14
CA ALA A 303 -40.12 14.86 -8.44
C ALA A 303 -38.71 14.44 -8.92
N THR A 304 -37.88 15.38 -9.36
CA THR A 304 -36.57 15.11 -9.96
C THR A 304 -35.38 15.49 -9.08
N THR A 305 -35.57 16.29 -8.03
CA THR A 305 -34.45 16.80 -7.21
C THR A 305 -34.64 16.58 -5.71
N THR A 306 -35.73 17.09 -5.14
CA THR A 306 -35.97 17.07 -3.69
C THR A 306 -36.90 15.94 -3.25
N GLY A 307 -37.63 15.31 -4.17
CA GLY A 307 -38.60 14.25 -3.90
C GLY A 307 -40.02 14.79 -3.69
N CYS A 308 -41.00 13.87 -3.71
CA CYS A 308 -42.42 14.20 -3.53
C CYS A 308 -42.87 13.86 -2.11
N PHE A 309 -43.21 14.89 -1.34
CA PHE A 309 -43.60 14.77 0.06
C PHE A 309 -45.12 14.81 0.21
N PRO A 310 -45.71 13.97 1.09
CA PRO A 310 -47.15 14.00 1.33
C PRO A 310 -47.56 15.35 1.93
N CYS A 311 -48.71 15.88 1.48
CA CYS A 311 -49.26 17.14 2.00
C CYS A 311 -49.53 17.08 3.51
N GLY A 312 -50.12 15.98 4.00
CA GLY A 312 -50.33 15.75 5.43
C GLY A 312 -51.30 16.72 6.10
N CYS A 313 -52.26 17.28 5.36
CA CYS A 313 -53.25 18.23 5.86
C CYS A 313 -54.14 17.59 6.95
N SER A 314 -54.29 18.28 8.09
CA SER A 314 -55.08 17.83 9.23
C SER A 314 -56.55 17.66 8.85
N PRO A 315 -57.16 16.47 9.05
CA PRO A 315 -58.58 16.26 8.72
C PRO A 315 -59.51 17.16 9.52
N THR A 316 -59.12 17.51 10.75
CA THR A 316 -59.91 18.37 11.62
C THR A 316 -59.74 19.83 11.23
N GLY A 317 -58.50 20.29 10.99
CA GLY A 317 -58.18 21.71 10.82
C GLY A 317 -58.05 22.24 9.40
N SER A 318 -57.98 21.37 8.38
CA SER A 318 -57.93 21.80 6.96
C SER A 318 -59.31 21.79 6.31
N GLU A 319 -59.59 22.77 5.44
CA GLU A 319 -60.81 22.85 4.64
C GLU A 319 -60.88 21.73 3.61
N ILE A 320 -59.73 21.40 3.01
CA ILE A 320 -59.56 20.33 2.04
C ILE A 320 -58.45 19.42 2.57
N THR A 321 -58.74 18.12 2.67
CA THR A 321 -57.81 17.10 3.17
C THR A 321 -56.99 16.43 2.08
N GLU A 322 -57.44 16.54 0.83
CA GLU A 322 -56.78 16.01 -0.36
C GLU A 322 -56.27 17.17 -1.21
N GLY A 323 -55.01 17.56 -1.00
CA GLY A 323 -54.36 18.63 -1.76
C GLY A 323 -53.79 19.74 -0.87
N CYS A 324 -52.62 20.21 -1.28
CA CYS A 324 -51.93 21.36 -0.73
C CYS A 324 -51.28 22.12 -1.89
N ASN A 325 -50.71 23.29 -1.59
CA ASN A 325 -49.89 23.99 -2.57
C ASN A 325 -48.71 23.09 -3.01
N LEU A 326 -48.50 22.97 -4.33
CA LEU A 326 -47.56 22.03 -4.94
C LEU A 326 -46.09 22.43 -4.78
N GLU A 327 -45.80 23.68 -4.43
CA GLU A 327 -44.42 24.16 -4.23
C GLU A 327 -43.97 24.10 -2.76
N ASP A 328 -44.80 24.58 -1.84
CA ASP A 328 -44.44 24.75 -0.42
C ASP A 328 -45.21 23.81 0.55
N GLY A 329 -46.20 23.08 0.04
CA GLY A 329 -46.98 22.11 0.81
C GLY A 329 -48.01 22.73 1.76
N GLN A 330 -48.32 24.02 1.63
CA GLN A 330 -49.27 24.71 2.50
C GLN A 330 -50.71 24.19 2.29
N CYS A 331 -51.33 23.72 3.38
CA CYS A 331 -52.72 23.32 3.42
C CYS A 331 -53.63 24.52 3.66
N LYS A 332 -54.88 24.45 3.19
CA LYS A 332 -55.89 25.49 3.42
C LYS A 332 -56.55 25.26 4.77
N CYS A 333 -56.28 26.12 5.75
CA CYS A 333 -56.76 25.95 7.12
C CYS A 333 -58.17 26.52 7.32
N LYS A 334 -58.99 25.83 8.11
CA LYS A 334 -60.29 26.30 8.61
C LYS A 334 -60.07 27.45 9.61
N GLU A 335 -61.12 28.23 9.86
CA GLU A 335 -61.08 29.35 10.80
C GLU A 335 -60.49 28.92 12.16
N ARG A 336 -59.53 29.70 12.70
CA ARG A 336 -58.81 29.47 13.97
C ARG A 336 -57.78 28.34 13.96
N PHE A 337 -57.53 27.70 12.81
CA PHE A 337 -56.43 26.76 12.61
C PHE A 337 -55.30 27.41 11.80
N THR A 338 -54.06 27.07 12.13
CA THR A 338 -52.84 27.63 11.54
C THR A 338 -51.74 26.58 11.41
N GLY A 339 -50.63 26.94 10.76
CA GLY A 339 -49.52 26.05 10.43
C GLY A 339 -49.64 25.41 9.03
N ARG A 340 -48.55 24.81 8.54
CA ARG A 340 -48.50 24.23 7.18
C ARG A 340 -49.54 23.15 6.97
N THR A 341 -49.75 22.32 8.00
CA THR A 341 -50.66 21.17 8.02
C THR A 341 -51.99 21.48 8.72
N CYS A 342 -52.22 22.71 9.17
CA CYS A 342 -53.44 23.12 9.90
C CYS A 342 -53.74 22.28 11.14
N ASP A 343 -52.70 21.84 11.84
CA ASP A 343 -52.76 21.00 13.04
C ASP A 343 -52.57 21.79 14.34
N ARG A 344 -52.58 23.12 14.27
CA ARG A 344 -52.40 24.02 15.41
C ARG A 344 -53.49 25.07 15.40
N CYS A 345 -53.84 25.57 16.58
CA CYS A 345 -54.77 26.68 16.71
C CYS A 345 -54.05 28.04 16.64
N GLU A 346 -54.79 29.06 16.21
CA GLU A 346 -54.34 30.46 16.31
C GLU A 346 -54.21 30.90 17.77
N THR A 347 -53.38 31.91 18.02
CA THR A 347 -53.10 32.41 19.37
C THR A 347 -54.38 32.79 20.14
N GLY A 348 -54.53 32.27 21.35
CA GLY A 348 -55.73 32.46 22.19
C GLY A 348 -56.75 31.32 22.08
N PHE A 349 -56.53 30.36 21.20
CA PHE A 349 -57.30 29.13 21.04
C PHE A 349 -56.40 27.91 21.23
N GLY A 350 -56.98 26.81 21.70
CA GLY A 350 -56.27 25.55 21.90
C GLY A 350 -57.23 24.37 21.84
N ASN A 351 -56.70 23.17 22.01
CA ASN A 351 -57.42 21.91 21.87
C ASN A 351 -57.94 21.69 20.43
N VAL A 352 -57.05 21.19 19.58
CA VAL A 352 -57.29 20.87 18.16
C VAL A 352 -58.41 19.84 18.00
N SER A 353 -58.50 18.86 18.90
CA SER A 353 -59.54 17.82 18.88
C SER A 353 -60.94 18.36 19.20
N ALA A 354 -61.03 19.48 19.93
CA ALA A 354 -62.27 20.17 20.26
C ALA A 354 -62.62 21.31 19.28
N GLY A 355 -61.84 21.49 18.21
CA GLY A 355 -62.11 22.51 17.19
C GLY A 355 -61.53 23.90 17.48
N CYS A 356 -60.37 23.97 18.16
CA CYS A 356 -59.72 25.24 18.51
C CYS A 356 -60.64 26.16 19.31
N VAL A 357 -61.01 25.70 20.50
CA VAL A 357 -61.84 26.46 21.44
C VAL A 357 -61.00 27.51 22.17
N ALA A 358 -61.65 28.57 22.63
CA ALA A 358 -60.95 29.61 23.37
C ALA A 358 -60.33 29.03 24.66
N CYS A 359 -59.12 29.48 24.98
CA CYS A 359 -58.43 29.05 26.19
C CYS A 359 -59.24 29.40 27.44
N ASN A 360 -59.43 28.44 28.35
CA ASN A 360 -60.16 28.60 29.60
C ASN A 360 -59.23 28.39 30.81
N CYS A 361 -58.20 29.22 30.88
CA CYS A 361 -57.22 29.20 31.96
C CYS A 361 -57.76 29.89 33.20
N ASP A 362 -57.66 29.24 34.35
CA ASP A 362 -58.09 29.81 35.63
C ASP A 362 -57.22 31.02 35.97
N ASN A 363 -57.85 32.17 36.18
CA ASN A 363 -57.15 33.44 36.37
C ASN A 363 -56.35 33.52 37.69
N VAL A 364 -56.49 32.54 38.59
CA VAL A 364 -55.75 32.45 39.84
C VAL A 364 -54.61 31.44 39.69
N GLY A 365 -54.90 30.23 39.20
CA GLY A 365 -53.90 29.16 39.13
C GLY A 365 -53.06 29.15 37.85
N ALA A 366 -53.41 29.89 36.80
CA ALA A 366 -52.64 30.00 35.56
C ALA A 366 -51.89 31.33 35.42
N LYS A 367 -50.68 31.27 34.85
CA LYS A 367 -49.81 32.44 34.63
C LYS A 367 -50.28 33.36 33.52
N SER A 368 -51.10 32.85 32.60
CA SER A 368 -51.58 33.54 31.41
C SER A 368 -52.94 33.00 31.01
N SER A 369 -53.72 33.83 30.32
CA SER A 369 -54.96 33.41 29.65
C SER A 369 -54.71 32.63 28.35
N LEU A 370 -53.45 32.56 27.90
CA LEU A 370 -53.05 31.78 26.73
C LEU A 370 -52.80 30.32 27.15
N CYS A 371 -53.22 29.41 26.28
CA CYS A 371 -53.03 27.98 26.42
C CYS A 371 -52.26 27.43 25.21
N ASP A 372 -51.74 26.21 25.35
CA ASP A 372 -51.06 25.52 24.27
C ASP A 372 -51.97 25.31 23.06
N ALA A 373 -51.49 25.71 21.89
CA ALA A 373 -52.24 25.74 20.63
C ALA A 373 -52.67 24.36 20.11
N ILE A 374 -52.23 23.25 20.71
CA ILE A 374 -52.61 21.90 20.30
C ILE A 374 -53.45 21.22 21.37
N SER A 375 -52.96 21.16 22.61
CA SER A 375 -53.58 20.46 23.72
C SER A 375 -54.63 21.29 24.46
N GLY A 376 -54.57 22.63 24.36
CA GLY A 376 -55.39 23.54 25.16
C GLY A 376 -54.99 23.62 26.63
N ALA A 377 -53.81 23.10 27.00
CA ALA A 377 -53.31 23.15 28.35
C ALA A 377 -52.78 24.54 28.71
N CYS A 378 -53.18 25.04 29.88
CA CYS A 378 -52.76 26.32 30.40
C CYS A 378 -51.42 26.21 31.15
N GLU A 379 -50.65 27.31 31.19
CA GLU A 379 -49.42 27.35 31.97
C GLU A 379 -49.74 27.63 33.44
N CYS A 380 -49.66 26.60 34.27
CA CYS A 380 -50.02 26.71 35.69
C CYS A 380 -48.91 27.38 36.53
N HIS A 381 -49.31 28.11 37.57
CA HIS A 381 -48.43 28.57 38.62
C HIS A 381 -47.82 27.39 39.39
N PRO A 382 -46.65 27.57 40.04
CA PRO A 382 -45.95 26.49 40.72
C PRO A 382 -46.84 25.75 41.73
N GLY A 383 -46.84 24.42 41.68
CA GLY A 383 -47.66 23.60 42.58
C GLY A 383 -49.13 23.42 42.15
N VAL A 384 -49.54 23.97 41.01
CA VAL A 384 -50.90 23.85 40.46
C VAL A 384 -50.91 22.92 39.24
N THR A 385 -52.00 22.19 39.03
CA THR A 385 -52.21 21.23 37.94
C THR A 385 -53.65 21.25 37.41
N GLY A 386 -53.89 20.51 36.34
CA GLY A 386 -55.14 20.45 35.58
C GLY A 386 -55.07 21.27 34.30
N LEU A 387 -55.89 20.93 33.30
CA LEU A 387 -55.88 21.57 31.97
C LEU A 387 -56.12 23.09 32.04
N SER A 388 -56.95 23.52 32.99
CA SER A 388 -57.25 24.93 33.29
C SER A 388 -56.49 25.48 34.51
N CYS A 389 -55.62 24.70 35.15
CA CYS A 389 -54.88 25.10 36.35
C CYS A 389 -55.75 25.44 37.57
N HIS A 390 -56.77 24.64 37.89
CA HIS A 390 -57.71 24.95 38.99
C HIS A 390 -57.48 24.14 40.29
N THR A 391 -56.46 23.26 40.32
CA THR A 391 -56.21 22.34 41.46
C THR A 391 -54.75 22.29 41.85
N CYS A 392 -54.44 22.06 43.12
CA CYS A 392 -53.05 21.79 43.54
C CYS A 392 -52.56 20.42 43.06
N LEU A 393 -51.27 20.34 42.76
CA LEU A 393 -50.55 19.08 42.61
C LEU A 393 -50.60 18.27 43.93
N PRO A 394 -50.51 16.93 43.86
CA PRO A 394 -50.25 16.11 45.05
C PRO A 394 -49.05 16.66 45.85
N GLU A 395 -49.06 16.50 47.17
CA GLU A 395 -48.04 17.05 48.09
C GLU A 395 -47.96 18.60 48.13
N HIS A 396 -49.01 19.30 47.68
CA HIS A 396 -49.13 20.76 47.78
C HIS A 396 -50.48 21.16 48.38
N TYR A 397 -50.49 22.28 49.09
CA TYR A 397 -51.66 22.80 49.81
C TYR A 397 -51.77 24.32 49.63
N GLY A 398 -52.94 24.88 49.91
CA GLY A 398 -53.15 26.34 49.91
C GLY A 398 -53.13 26.96 48.50
N TYR A 399 -54.11 26.59 47.68
CA TYR A 399 -54.34 27.14 46.33
C TYR A 399 -54.49 28.68 46.36
N SER A 400 -53.68 29.38 45.55
CA SER A 400 -53.64 30.85 45.48
C SER A 400 -53.13 31.36 44.12
N ASP A 401 -53.14 32.68 43.93
CA ASP A 401 -52.66 33.40 42.74
C ASP A 401 -51.14 33.33 42.52
N ILE A 402 -50.40 32.82 43.49
CA ILE A 402 -48.97 32.48 43.39
C ILE A 402 -48.72 30.97 43.24
N GLY A 403 -49.79 30.18 43.14
CA GLY A 403 -49.76 28.72 43.05
C GLY A 403 -50.07 28.01 44.36
N CYS A 404 -49.64 26.76 44.49
CA CYS A 404 -49.79 25.98 45.73
C CYS A 404 -48.43 25.78 46.40
N LYS A 405 -48.44 25.79 47.73
CA LYS A 405 -47.23 25.60 48.53
C LYS A 405 -47.01 24.11 48.76
N ARG A 406 -45.77 23.65 48.62
CA ARG A 406 -45.43 22.27 49.01
C ARG A 406 -45.72 22.02 50.48
N CYS A 407 -46.23 20.84 50.78
CA CYS A 407 -46.44 20.33 52.13
C CYS A 407 -45.17 20.40 52.99
N ASN A 408 -44.00 20.14 52.38
CA ASN A 408 -42.71 20.09 53.05
C ASN A 408 -42.69 19.14 54.27
N CYS A 409 -43.48 18.07 54.23
CA CYS A 409 -43.40 16.99 55.20
C CYS A 409 -42.00 16.39 55.19
N ASN A 410 -41.36 16.32 56.35
CA ASN A 410 -40.04 15.73 56.46
C ASN A 410 -40.17 14.21 56.22
N LEU A 411 -39.68 13.73 55.06
CA LEU A 411 -39.78 12.31 54.66
C LEU A 411 -39.20 11.33 55.69
N VAL A 412 -38.26 11.80 56.50
CA VAL A 412 -37.61 11.02 57.55
C VAL A 412 -38.46 11.00 58.82
N GLY A 413 -39.06 12.13 59.19
CA GLY A 413 -39.89 12.29 60.38
C GLY A 413 -41.39 12.05 60.20
N SER A 414 -41.89 11.93 58.97
CA SER A 414 -43.30 11.75 58.62
C SER A 414 -43.60 10.34 58.08
N GLU A 415 -44.85 9.90 58.21
CA GLU A 415 -45.34 8.64 57.64
C GLU A 415 -45.48 8.70 56.11
N SER A 416 -45.85 9.86 55.56
CA SER A 416 -45.94 10.14 54.12
C SER A 416 -45.52 11.59 53.80
N SER A 417 -45.31 11.87 52.51
CA SER A 417 -45.08 13.23 51.97
C SER A 417 -46.37 14.06 51.83
N ASP A 418 -47.52 13.40 51.91
CA ASP A 418 -48.83 14.04 51.85
C ASP A 418 -49.14 14.82 53.13
N CYS A 419 -49.76 15.97 52.96
CA CYS A 419 -50.31 16.77 54.03
C CYS A 419 -51.78 17.10 53.77
N ASP A 420 -52.45 17.59 54.80
CA ASP A 420 -53.82 18.10 54.64
C ASP A 420 -53.89 19.26 53.63
N ILE A 421 -54.79 19.18 52.66
CA ILE A 421 -54.85 20.09 51.50
C ILE A 421 -55.19 21.56 51.84
N PHE A 422 -55.72 21.83 53.04
CA PHE A 422 -56.05 23.17 53.51
C PHE A 422 -55.08 23.69 54.58
N THR A 423 -54.73 22.84 55.55
CA THR A 423 -53.91 23.21 56.72
C THR A 423 -52.44 22.90 56.55
N GLY A 424 -52.08 22.04 55.59
CA GLY A 424 -50.73 21.59 55.27
C GLY A 424 -50.02 20.86 56.41
N GLU A 425 -50.77 20.19 57.27
CA GLU A 425 -50.24 19.44 58.42
C GLU A 425 -49.85 18.00 58.04
N CYS A 426 -48.66 17.58 58.48
CA CYS A 426 -48.03 16.30 58.19
C CYS A 426 -48.22 15.29 59.33
N LYS A 427 -48.18 13.99 59.01
CA LYS A 427 -48.37 12.92 59.99
C LYS A 427 -47.02 12.39 60.51
N CYS A 428 -46.68 12.64 61.78
CA CYS A 428 -45.33 12.42 62.34
C CYS A 428 -45.09 11.02 62.94
N ARG A 429 -43.83 10.55 62.85
CA ARG A 429 -43.30 9.31 63.43
C ARG A 429 -43.00 9.44 64.93
N PRO A 430 -42.75 8.33 65.67
CA PRO A 430 -42.53 8.36 67.12
C PRO A 430 -41.39 9.28 67.55
N ASN A 431 -41.60 9.99 68.67
CA ASN A 431 -40.64 10.97 69.25
C ASN A 431 -40.31 12.18 68.36
N VAL A 432 -41.14 12.45 67.34
CA VAL A 432 -41.07 13.59 66.43
C VAL A 432 -42.31 14.48 66.59
N SER A 433 -42.15 15.79 66.44
CA SER A 433 -43.21 16.80 66.56
C SER A 433 -43.04 17.93 65.54
N GLY A 434 -44.06 18.80 65.42
CA GLY A 434 -44.10 19.93 64.49
C GLY A 434 -44.96 19.67 63.24
N ARG A 435 -45.51 20.74 62.65
CA ARG A 435 -46.42 20.68 61.47
C ARG A 435 -45.83 19.93 60.27
N THR A 436 -44.51 19.98 60.10
CA THR A 436 -43.77 19.28 59.05
C THR A 436 -42.97 18.07 59.56
N CYS A 437 -43.17 17.67 60.83
CA CYS A 437 -42.52 16.56 61.49
C CYS A 437 -40.98 16.60 61.44
N ASN A 438 -40.42 17.78 61.70
CA ASN A 438 -38.99 18.05 61.59
C ASN A 438 -38.29 18.25 62.95
N VAL A 439 -39.00 18.16 64.07
CA VAL A 439 -38.45 18.46 65.41
C VAL A 439 -38.53 17.25 66.33
N CYS A 440 -37.46 16.93 67.05
CA CYS A 440 -37.46 15.86 68.05
C CYS A 440 -38.11 16.31 69.38
N LEU A 441 -38.70 15.39 70.12
CA LEU A 441 -39.11 15.65 71.51
C LEU A 441 -37.88 15.91 72.41
N THR A 442 -38.05 16.66 73.50
CA THR A 442 -36.96 17.01 74.43
C THR A 442 -36.26 15.77 75.00
N GLY A 443 -34.92 15.77 75.01
CA GLY A 443 -34.10 14.61 75.42
C GLY A 443 -33.77 13.63 74.28
N PHE A 444 -34.24 13.93 73.07
CA PHE A 444 -33.97 13.17 71.86
C PHE A 444 -33.43 14.09 70.76
N TRP A 445 -32.63 13.52 69.87
CA TRP A 445 -32.00 14.19 68.74
C TRP A 445 -31.89 13.23 67.57
N GLY A 446 -31.35 13.68 66.44
CA GLY A 446 -31.02 12.77 65.33
C GLY A 446 -32.25 12.15 64.67
N LEU A 447 -33.14 13.01 64.15
CA LEU A 447 -34.32 12.61 63.39
C LEU A 447 -33.95 11.63 62.26
N SER A 448 -34.45 10.39 62.37
CA SER A 448 -34.18 9.27 61.45
C SER A 448 -35.49 8.61 61.00
N GLY A 449 -35.45 7.67 60.05
CA GLY A 449 -36.66 7.02 59.50
C GLY A 449 -37.51 6.25 60.53
N ASN A 450 -36.96 6.03 61.73
CA ASN A 450 -37.63 5.40 62.87
C ASN A 450 -38.01 6.41 63.99
N GLY A 451 -37.85 7.72 63.75
CA GLY A 451 -38.03 8.77 64.76
C GLY A 451 -36.71 9.31 65.30
N CYS A 452 -36.74 9.93 66.49
CA CYS A 452 -35.55 10.50 67.15
C CYS A 452 -34.95 9.58 68.22
N ILE A 453 -33.62 9.67 68.41
CA ILE A 453 -32.81 8.85 69.33
C ILE A 453 -32.41 9.64 70.59
N PRO A 454 -32.16 8.99 71.75
CA PRO A 454 -31.83 9.67 72.99
C PRO A 454 -30.42 10.32 73.01
N CYS A 455 -30.24 11.37 73.81
CA CYS A 455 -29.02 12.20 73.87
C CYS A 455 -27.76 11.55 74.47
N GLU A 456 -27.87 10.66 75.46
CA GLU A 456 -26.72 9.98 76.11
C GLU A 456 -25.59 10.91 76.62
N CYS A 457 -25.94 12.03 77.27
CA CYS A 457 -24.96 12.98 77.80
C CYS A 457 -24.16 12.43 78.99
N ASP A 458 -22.84 12.67 78.99
CA ASP A 458 -21.95 12.24 80.07
C ASP A 458 -22.26 12.99 81.37
N PRO A 459 -22.50 12.29 82.50
CA PRO A 459 -22.96 12.92 83.74
C PRO A 459 -21.86 13.73 84.45
N LEU A 460 -20.57 13.51 84.14
CA LEU A 460 -19.46 14.27 84.73
C LEU A 460 -19.20 15.57 83.98
N GLY A 461 -19.14 15.50 82.64
CA GLY A 461 -18.81 16.64 81.79
C GLY A 461 -20.01 17.45 81.27
N SER A 462 -21.25 16.96 81.41
CA SER A 462 -22.48 17.68 81.02
C SER A 462 -23.17 18.36 82.19
N ASN A 463 -23.92 19.43 81.92
CA ASN A 463 -24.74 20.14 82.89
C ASN A 463 -26.07 19.41 83.19
N ASN A 464 -26.64 18.72 82.19
CA ASN A 464 -27.84 17.90 82.32
C ASN A 464 -27.88 16.80 81.21
N PHE A 465 -28.97 16.02 81.17
CA PHE A 465 -29.16 14.94 80.19
C PHE A 465 -29.76 15.39 78.85
N SER A 466 -30.07 16.68 78.70
CA SER A 466 -30.60 17.24 77.46
C SER A 466 -29.46 17.59 76.51
N CYS A 467 -29.72 17.44 75.23
CA CYS A 467 -28.81 17.84 74.16
C CYS A 467 -29.53 18.70 73.12
N ASP A 468 -28.74 19.36 72.29
CA ASP A 468 -29.24 20.03 71.10
C ASP A 468 -29.96 19.03 70.18
N GLN A 469 -31.20 19.35 69.82
CA GLN A 469 -32.11 18.43 69.12
C GLN A 469 -31.66 18.08 67.69
N THR A 470 -30.75 18.87 67.13
CA THR A 470 -30.26 18.75 65.75
C THR A 470 -28.89 18.10 65.68
N THR A 471 -27.98 18.56 66.53
CA THR A 471 -26.59 18.10 66.52
C THR A 471 -26.38 16.91 67.43
N GLY A 472 -27.20 16.74 68.46
CA GLY A 472 -26.99 15.77 69.55
C GLY A 472 -26.05 16.26 70.63
N GLN A 473 -25.58 17.51 70.52
CA GLN A 473 -24.56 18.07 71.38
C GLN A 473 -25.12 18.33 72.77
N CYS A 474 -24.58 17.62 73.74
CA CYS A 474 -24.90 17.81 75.14
C CYS A 474 -24.43 19.18 75.65
N PHE A 475 -25.09 19.72 76.67
CA PHE A 475 -24.71 21.00 77.26
C PHE A 475 -23.50 20.83 78.18
N CYS A 476 -22.29 21.02 77.65
CA CYS A 476 -21.05 20.75 78.37
C CYS A 476 -20.72 21.78 79.45
N LYS A 477 -19.97 21.35 80.47
CA LYS A 477 -19.36 22.19 81.51
C LYS A 477 -18.18 23.01 80.96
N PRO A 478 -17.73 24.05 81.68
CA PRO A 478 -16.64 24.92 81.21
C PRO A 478 -15.38 24.14 80.82
N GLY A 479 -14.81 24.46 79.66
CA GLY A 479 -13.62 23.77 79.13
C GLY A 479 -13.85 22.36 78.58
N VAL A 480 -15.07 21.81 78.67
CA VAL A 480 -15.47 20.51 78.14
C VAL A 480 -16.22 20.68 76.80
N GLY A 481 -15.99 19.79 75.85
CA GLY A 481 -16.60 19.80 74.53
C GLY A 481 -16.76 18.39 73.99
N ASN A 482 -16.97 18.28 72.68
CA ASN A 482 -17.45 17.10 71.94
C ASN A 482 -18.92 16.76 72.19
N LEU A 483 -19.49 15.83 71.41
CA LEU A 483 -20.93 15.58 71.35
C LEU A 483 -21.57 15.16 72.67
N LYS A 484 -20.90 14.32 73.47
CA LYS A 484 -21.42 13.80 74.73
C LYS A 484 -20.88 14.53 75.96
N CYS A 485 -20.03 15.53 75.75
CA CYS A 485 -19.28 16.25 76.77
C CYS A 485 -18.33 15.36 77.57
N ASP A 486 -17.60 14.48 76.90
CA ASP A 486 -16.63 13.57 77.51
C ASP A 486 -15.16 13.95 77.24
N GLN A 487 -14.87 15.08 76.57
CA GLN A 487 -13.49 15.52 76.25
C GLN A 487 -13.28 17.03 76.48
N CYS A 488 -12.04 17.49 76.69
CA CYS A 488 -11.72 18.92 76.84
C CYS A 488 -11.69 19.68 75.49
N LEU A 489 -12.11 20.95 75.50
CA LEU A 489 -12.03 21.87 74.35
C LEU A 489 -10.58 22.33 74.10
N PRO A 490 -10.23 22.80 72.88
CA PRO A 490 -8.91 23.34 72.60
C PRO A 490 -8.53 24.46 73.58
N ARG A 491 -7.30 24.42 74.11
CA ARG A 491 -6.79 25.27 75.21
C ARG A 491 -7.32 24.92 76.60
N TYR A 492 -7.91 23.74 76.78
CA TYR A 492 -8.27 23.21 78.09
C TYR A 492 -7.75 21.79 78.27
N TYR A 493 -7.37 21.42 79.49
CA TYR A 493 -6.79 20.13 79.85
C TYR A 493 -7.29 19.66 81.23
N ASN A 494 -7.10 18.38 81.57
CA ASN A 494 -7.43 17.78 82.88
C ASN A 494 -8.92 17.88 83.28
N MET A 495 -9.71 16.88 82.88
CA MET A 495 -11.17 16.79 83.10
C MET A 495 -11.55 16.52 84.57
N SER A 496 -12.44 17.33 85.13
CA SER A 496 -12.94 17.21 86.51
C SER A 496 -14.46 17.43 86.60
N SER A 497 -15.03 17.28 87.80
CA SER A 497 -16.46 17.57 88.05
C SER A 497 -16.86 19.03 87.80
N GLU A 498 -15.89 19.94 87.78
CA GLU A 498 -16.08 21.38 87.48
C GLU A 498 -15.79 21.73 86.01
N GLY A 499 -15.39 20.73 85.19
CA GLY A 499 -14.99 20.90 83.79
C GLY A 499 -13.48 20.75 83.59
N CYS A 500 -12.94 21.31 82.49
CA CYS A 500 -11.51 21.28 82.18
C CYS A 500 -10.82 22.61 82.54
N SER A 501 -9.54 22.54 82.85
CA SER A 501 -8.70 23.69 83.22
C SER A 501 -8.10 24.36 82.00
N GLU A 502 -8.07 25.69 81.93
CA GLU A 502 -7.47 26.43 80.80
C GLU A 502 -5.94 26.28 80.78
N CYS A 503 -5.36 26.08 79.60
CA CYS A 503 -3.91 26.09 79.39
C CYS A 503 -3.36 27.53 79.38
N ASP A 504 -2.11 27.69 79.81
CA ASP A 504 -1.39 28.95 79.66
C ASP A 504 -1.30 29.39 78.17
N LEU A 505 -1.26 30.71 77.93
CA LEU A 505 -1.18 31.27 76.58
C LEU A 505 0.12 30.83 75.90
N CYS A 506 0.01 30.10 74.79
CA CYS A 506 1.14 29.79 73.94
C CYS A 506 1.66 31.09 73.31
N GLU A 507 2.70 31.69 73.91
CA GLU A 507 3.22 33.01 73.53
C GLU A 507 3.74 33.07 72.08
N LEU A 508 4.18 31.92 71.55
CA LEU A 508 4.68 31.82 70.18
C LEU A 508 3.51 31.58 69.18
N PRO A 509 3.34 32.45 68.16
CA PRO A 509 2.33 32.29 67.11
C PRO A 509 2.38 30.91 66.45
N GLY A 510 1.22 30.30 66.20
CA GLY A 510 1.10 29.04 65.45
C GLY A 510 1.11 27.77 66.31
N ARG A 511 1.40 27.86 67.62
CA ARG A 511 1.33 26.72 68.55
C ARG A 511 -0.08 26.52 69.13
N ILE A 512 -0.42 25.28 69.42
CA ILE A 512 -1.70 24.83 69.98
C ILE A 512 -1.47 24.11 71.33
N CYS A 513 -2.46 24.11 72.22
CA CYS A 513 -2.37 23.42 73.51
C CYS A 513 -2.61 21.91 73.37
N ASP A 514 -1.75 21.10 73.98
CA ASP A 514 -1.91 19.67 74.16
C ASP A 514 -3.04 19.35 75.16
N PRO A 515 -4.07 18.57 74.77
CA PRO A 515 -5.30 18.40 75.54
C PRO A 515 -5.16 17.55 76.81
N ASP A 516 -4.10 16.77 76.95
CA ASP A 516 -3.87 15.90 78.11
C ASP A 516 -2.89 16.51 79.11
N THR A 517 -1.87 17.21 78.60
CA THR A 517 -0.75 17.72 79.41
C THR A 517 -0.74 19.24 79.58
N GLY A 518 -1.49 19.99 78.77
CA GLY A 518 -1.53 21.45 78.80
C GLY A 518 -0.34 22.15 78.09
N ALA A 519 0.56 21.40 77.45
CA ALA A 519 1.79 21.93 76.84
C ALA A 519 1.58 22.57 75.44
N CYS A 520 2.36 23.59 75.08
CA CYS A 520 2.25 24.29 73.79
C CYS A 520 3.08 23.65 72.66
N VAL A 521 2.41 23.01 71.70
CA VAL A 521 3.02 22.23 70.60
C VAL A 521 2.62 22.74 69.20
N CYS A 522 3.35 22.43 68.13
CA CYS A 522 2.93 22.77 66.76
C CYS A 522 1.81 21.83 66.24
N PRO A 523 0.89 22.30 65.39
CA PRO A 523 -0.05 21.45 64.66
C PRO A 523 0.64 20.37 63.82
N PRO A 524 0.01 19.21 63.58
CA PRO A 524 0.65 18.09 62.88
C PRO A 524 1.21 18.46 61.50
N LEU A 525 2.42 17.98 61.18
CA LEU A 525 3.09 18.15 59.88
C LEU A 525 3.36 19.63 59.50
N THR A 526 3.64 20.49 60.49
CA THR A 526 3.98 21.92 60.26
C THR A 526 5.35 22.28 60.81
N ALA A 527 6.10 23.09 60.05
CA ALA A 527 7.50 23.42 60.30
C ALA A 527 7.72 24.93 60.51
N GLY A 528 8.80 25.25 61.21
CA GLY A 528 9.23 26.62 61.53
C GLY A 528 8.90 27.02 62.96
N ASP A 529 9.60 28.04 63.47
CA ASP A 529 9.45 28.51 64.85
C ASP A 529 8.02 28.97 65.19
N TYR A 530 7.25 29.34 64.16
CA TYR A 530 5.86 29.77 64.22
C TYR A 530 4.89 28.81 63.49
N CYS A 531 5.31 27.58 63.22
CA CYS A 531 4.51 26.53 62.56
C CYS A 531 3.83 27.01 61.24
N GLN A 532 4.47 27.93 60.51
CA GLN A 532 3.85 28.71 59.42
C GLN A 532 3.90 28.05 58.04
N GLY A 533 4.53 26.89 57.94
CA GLY A 533 4.68 26.15 56.69
C GLY A 533 4.45 24.67 56.89
N CYS A 534 4.20 23.97 55.80
CA CYS A 534 4.18 22.52 55.81
C CYS A 534 5.57 21.94 56.03
N GLU A 535 5.67 20.90 56.85
CA GLU A 535 6.86 20.05 56.90
C GLU A 535 7.12 19.43 55.51
N ILE A 536 8.36 19.01 55.27
CA ILE A 536 8.75 18.36 54.02
C ILE A 536 7.84 17.13 53.80
N ASN A 537 7.34 16.95 52.57
CA ASN A 537 6.38 15.90 52.18
C ASN A 537 4.95 16.11 52.71
N SER A 538 4.56 17.36 52.93
CA SER A 538 3.17 17.73 53.19
C SER A 538 2.75 18.98 52.40
N TRP A 539 1.45 19.12 52.14
CA TRP A 539 0.87 20.15 51.29
C TRP A 539 -0.48 20.61 51.84
N GLY A 540 -0.95 21.77 51.35
CA GLY A 540 -2.27 22.30 51.72
C GLY A 540 -2.35 22.80 53.16
N TYR A 541 -1.44 23.71 53.52
CA TYR A 541 -1.32 24.32 54.85
C TYR A 541 -2.64 24.84 55.43
N HIS A 542 -2.92 24.47 56.70
CA HIS A 542 -4.04 25.00 57.48
C HIS A 542 -3.61 25.39 58.92
N PRO A 543 -3.83 26.64 59.37
CA PRO A 543 -3.31 27.16 60.65
C PRO A 543 -3.69 26.37 61.93
N GLN A 544 -4.82 25.69 61.94
CA GLN A 544 -5.29 24.91 63.11
C GLN A 544 -5.24 23.39 62.93
N LYS A 545 -5.14 22.92 61.68
CA LYS A 545 -5.26 21.48 61.34
C LYS A 545 -3.94 20.89 60.86
N GLY A 546 -2.95 21.76 60.61
CA GLY A 546 -1.68 21.37 60.04
C GLY A 546 -1.77 21.13 58.53
N CYS A 547 -0.86 20.30 58.02
CA CYS A 547 -0.77 19.98 56.59
C CYS A 547 -1.21 18.55 56.28
N LYS A 548 -1.55 18.29 55.02
CA LYS A 548 -1.83 16.92 54.54
C LYS A 548 -0.55 16.27 54.02
N PRO A 549 -0.32 14.98 54.24
CA PRO A 549 0.83 14.30 53.65
C PRO A 549 0.72 14.28 52.11
N CYS A 550 1.86 14.37 51.44
CA CYS A 550 1.96 14.12 50.01
C CYS A 550 1.66 12.64 49.72
N ASP A 551 0.80 12.39 48.74
CA ASP A 551 0.40 11.04 48.31
C ASP A 551 0.98 10.73 46.93
N CYS A 552 2.31 10.80 46.84
CA CYS A 552 3.04 10.49 45.62
C CYS A 552 3.25 8.99 45.48
N ASP A 553 3.07 8.44 44.27
CA ASP A 553 3.45 7.06 43.97
C ASP A 553 4.96 6.89 44.27
N PRO A 554 5.34 6.04 45.24
CA PRO A 554 6.73 5.91 45.66
C PRO A 554 7.63 5.35 44.55
N LEU A 555 7.06 4.62 43.59
CA LEU A 555 7.80 4.07 42.45
C LEU A 555 7.93 5.11 41.32
N GLY A 556 6.85 5.84 41.02
CA GLY A 556 6.80 6.80 39.91
C GLY A 556 7.31 8.20 40.20
N SER A 557 7.47 8.59 41.46
CA SER A 557 7.97 9.92 41.86
C SER A 557 9.47 9.93 42.18
N LEU A 558 10.14 11.08 41.98
CA LEU A 558 11.56 11.31 42.34
C LEU A 558 11.78 11.40 43.87
N GLY A 559 10.69 11.33 44.64
CA GLY A 559 10.62 11.32 46.08
C GLY A 559 9.19 11.63 46.52
N GLY A 560 8.83 11.34 47.77
CA GLY A 560 7.52 11.68 48.35
C GLY A 560 7.25 13.18 48.50
N LYS A 561 8.04 14.03 47.85
CA LYS A 561 7.93 15.48 47.87
C LYS A 561 6.98 15.91 46.76
N CYS A 562 5.93 16.60 47.16
CA CYS A 562 4.99 17.24 46.26
C CYS A 562 5.08 18.75 46.38
N ASP A 563 4.55 19.46 45.39
CA ASP A 563 4.36 20.89 45.44
C ASP A 563 3.48 21.28 46.63
N ALA A 564 3.94 22.21 47.47
CA ALA A 564 3.33 22.52 48.77
C ALA A 564 1.92 23.14 48.67
N ILE A 565 1.53 23.64 47.48
CA ILE A 565 0.25 24.28 47.23
C ILE A 565 -0.67 23.33 46.44
N THR A 566 -0.20 22.81 45.31
CA THR A 566 -0.99 22.03 44.36
C THR A 566 -1.02 20.53 44.66
N GLY A 567 -0.10 20.04 45.50
CA GLY A 567 0.03 18.61 45.78
C GLY A 567 0.59 17.78 44.62
N LYS A 568 1.04 18.42 43.52
CA LYS A 568 1.59 17.73 42.35
C LYS A 568 2.98 17.16 42.66
N CYS A 569 3.16 15.88 42.42
CA CYS A 569 4.42 15.17 42.64
C CYS A 569 5.40 15.38 41.49
N SER A 570 6.70 15.37 41.80
CA SER A 570 7.76 15.38 40.79
C SER A 570 7.96 13.98 40.23
N CYS A 571 7.46 13.70 39.03
CA CYS A 571 7.54 12.37 38.42
C CYS A 571 8.93 12.06 37.87
N LYS A 572 9.34 10.80 38.02
CA LYS A 572 10.50 10.23 37.33
C LYS A 572 10.24 10.19 35.83
N GLU A 573 11.32 10.15 35.05
CA GLU A 573 11.23 9.94 33.61
C GLU A 573 10.43 8.65 33.31
N GLY A 574 9.51 8.72 32.37
CA GLY A 574 8.62 7.60 32.04
C GLY A 574 7.30 7.56 32.81
N TYR A 575 7.08 8.44 33.79
CA TYR A 575 5.86 8.50 34.62
C TYR A 575 5.11 9.83 34.45
N HIS A 576 3.79 9.79 34.58
CA HIS A 576 2.88 10.90 34.40
C HIS A 576 1.72 10.86 35.43
N GLY A 577 0.99 11.97 35.57
CA GLY A 577 -0.13 12.13 36.50
C GLY A 577 0.20 12.98 37.73
N ILE A 578 -0.82 13.44 38.47
CA ILE A 578 -0.66 14.30 39.66
C ILE A 578 0.14 13.59 40.76
N LYS A 579 -0.06 12.27 40.89
CA LYS A 579 0.63 11.40 41.84
C LYS A 579 1.72 10.54 41.19
N CYS A 580 2.00 10.73 39.89
CA CYS A 580 2.92 9.89 39.10
C CYS A 580 2.48 8.43 38.97
N GLN A 581 1.16 8.20 38.87
CA GLN A 581 0.52 6.89 38.93
C GLN A 581 0.27 6.21 37.56
N SER A 582 0.76 6.77 36.46
CA SER A 582 0.63 6.19 35.12
C SER A 582 1.91 6.38 34.32
N CYS A 583 2.13 5.58 33.26
CA CYS A 583 3.27 5.80 32.39
C CYS A 583 3.05 7.01 31.47
N SER A 584 4.12 7.74 31.18
CA SER A 584 4.09 8.82 30.20
C SER A 584 4.07 8.27 28.77
N LYS A 585 3.79 9.13 27.79
CA LYS A 585 3.84 8.79 26.36
C LYS A 585 5.19 8.14 26.00
N GLY A 586 5.16 7.01 25.29
CA GLY A 586 6.35 6.22 24.94
C GLY A 586 6.84 5.27 26.03
N TYR A 587 6.06 5.06 27.11
CA TYR A 587 6.35 4.11 28.19
C TYR A 587 5.11 3.27 28.52
N TYR A 588 5.31 2.02 28.97
CA TYR A 588 4.23 1.07 29.28
C TYR A 588 4.51 0.26 30.56
N GLY A 589 3.47 -0.40 31.10
CA GLY A 589 3.61 -1.39 32.18
C GLY A 589 3.74 -0.83 33.61
N HIS A 590 2.88 0.11 34.02
CA HIS A 590 2.78 0.54 35.44
C HIS A 590 2.57 -0.70 36.35
N PRO A 591 3.25 -0.82 37.50
CA PRO A 591 3.98 0.23 38.26
C PRO A 591 5.44 0.45 37.88
N THR A 592 6.02 -0.35 36.98
CA THR A 592 7.39 -0.19 36.50
C THR A 592 7.40 0.23 35.04
N CYS A 593 7.26 1.53 34.78
CA CYS A 593 7.18 2.05 33.43
C CYS A 593 8.47 1.78 32.66
N LYS A 594 8.35 0.99 31.59
CA LYS A 594 9.44 0.66 30.65
C LYS A 594 9.26 1.46 29.38
N LYS A 595 10.35 1.95 28.81
CA LYS A 595 10.32 2.64 27.51
C LYS A 595 9.85 1.67 26.43
N CYS A 596 8.99 2.14 25.53
CA CYS A 596 8.65 1.43 24.30
C CYS A 596 9.92 1.32 23.44
N ASP A 597 10.34 0.10 23.14
CA ASP A 597 11.55 -0.19 22.34
C ASP A 597 11.14 -0.61 20.93
N CYS A 598 10.40 0.26 20.25
CA CYS A 598 9.90 0.00 18.90
C CYS A 598 10.96 0.32 17.85
N ASP A 599 11.14 -0.59 16.91
CA ASP A 599 11.96 -0.40 15.72
C ASP A 599 11.21 0.48 14.72
N VAL A 600 11.77 1.65 14.43
CA VAL A 600 11.17 2.65 13.54
C VAL A 600 10.98 2.14 12.10
N LEU A 601 11.81 1.19 11.65
CA LEU A 601 11.73 0.65 10.29
C LEU A 601 10.46 -0.20 10.10
N GLY A 602 10.08 -0.92 11.15
CA GLY A 602 8.95 -1.85 11.16
C GLY A 602 7.69 -1.34 11.84
N THR A 603 7.76 -0.21 12.52
CA THR A 603 6.60 0.42 13.17
C THR A 603 5.90 1.36 12.19
N LEU A 604 4.59 1.51 12.33
CA LEU A 604 3.80 2.41 11.50
C LEU A 604 4.26 3.89 11.69
N PRO A 605 4.54 4.66 10.61
CA PRO A 605 5.19 5.97 10.71
C PRO A 605 4.45 7.01 11.57
N HIS A 606 3.12 6.96 11.62
CA HIS A 606 2.30 7.90 12.41
C HIS A 606 2.34 7.64 13.92
N HIS A 607 2.85 6.47 14.34
CA HIS A 607 2.97 6.07 15.75
C HIS A 607 4.36 6.33 16.34
N CYS A 608 5.29 6.85 15.54
CA CYS A 608 6.62 7.27 15.95
C CYS A 608 6.84 8.73 15.55
N GLN A 609 6.94 9.62 16.53
CA GLN A 609 7.19 11.04 16.29
C GLN A 609 8.47 11.45 17.03
N ASP A 610 9.40 12.10 16.32
CA ASP A 610 10.70 12.53 16.86
C ASP A 610 11.49 11.39 17.55
N GLY A 611 11.40 10.17 17.02
CA GLY A 611 12.10 8.99 17.57
C GLY A 611 11.46 8.41 18.85
N VAL A 612 10.29 8.89 19.26
CA VAL A 612 9.51 8.32 20.37
C VAL A 612 8.28 7.61 19.81
N CYS A 613 8.26 6.28 19.95
CA CYS A 613 7.17 5.43 19.48
C CYS A 613 6.21 5.07 20.61
N GLU A 614 4.92 5.01 20.29
CA GLU A 614 3.88 4.54 21.20
C GLU A 614 3.72 3.01 21.11
N CYS A 615 3.46 2.37 22.25
CA CYS A 615 3.18 0.95 22.35
C CYS A 615 2.03 0.70 23.33
N ASP A 616 1.41 -0.48 23.26
CA ASP A 616 0.27 -0.82 24.10
C ASP A 616 0.66 -1.11 25.56
N GLY A 617 -0.32 -1.45 26.41
CA GLY A 617 -0.09 -1.75 27.83
C GLY A 617 0.83 -2.95 28.09
N THR A 618 1.09 -3.79 27.08
CA THR A 618 1.99 -4.94 27.13
C THR A 618 3.36 -4.66 26.52
N GLY A 619 3.53 -3.51 25.88
CA GLY A 619 4.75 -3.11 25.19
C GLY A 619 4.77 -3.45 23.71
N GLN A 620 3.64 -3.91 23.15
CA GLN A 620 3.55 -4.25 21.73
C GLN A 620 3.49 -2.99 20.89
N CYS A 621 4.43 -2.86 19.97
CA CYS A 621 4.50 -1.79 19.00
C CYS A 621 3.54 -2.05 17.82
N PRO A 622 2.97 -1.01 17.21
CA PRO A 622 2.07 -1.12 16.06
C PRO A 622 2.87 -1.40 14.78
N CYS A 623 3.05 -2.68 14.44
CA CYS A 623 3.88 -3.12 13.32
C CYS A 623 3.21 -2.91 11.95
N LYS A 624 4.03 -2.67 10.92
CA LYS A 624 3.66 -2.73 9.50
C LYS A 624 3.23 -4.15 9.12
N GLU A 625 2.48 -4.27 8.01
CA GLU A 625 1.78 -5.49 7.59
C GLU A 625 2.63 -6.77 7.59
N HIS A 626 3.86 -6.72 7.07
CA HIS A 626 4.76 -7.87 6.94
C HIS A 626 5.81 -7.96 8.05
N VAL A 627 5.61 -7.24 9.15
CA VAL A 627 6.54 -7.17 10.29
C VAL A 627 5.85 -7.74 11.53
N HIS A 628 6.61 -8.38 12.41
CA HIS A 628 6.12 -8.91 13.68
C HIS A 628 7.15 -8.77 14.82
N GLY A 629 6.78 -9.26 16.00
CA GLY A 629 7.57 -9.15 17.22
C GLY A 629 7.16 -7.96 18.07
N LEU A 630 7.52 -8.01 19.36
CA LEU A 630 7.15 -6.97 20.34
C LEU A 630 7.62 -5.57 19.91
N GLN A 631 8.80 -5.54 19.28
CA GLN A 631 9.50 -4.33 18.84
C GLN A 631 9.30 -4.03 17.35
N CYS A 632 8.59 -4.86 16.59
CA CYS A 632 8.52 -4.75 15.13
C CYS A 632 9.88 -4.79 14.41
N ASN A 633 10.84 -5.56 14.93
CA ASN A 633 12.20 -5.68 14.37
C ASN A 633 12.42 -6.95 13.54
N LYS A 634 11.37 -7.73 13.28
CA LYS A 634 11.46 -9.01 12.57
C LYS A 634 10.45 -9.07 11.43
N CYS A 635 10.88 -9.59 10.29
CA CYS A 635 9.99 -9.92 9.19
C CYS A 635 9.16 -11.17 9.53
N LYS A 636 7.90 -11.21 9.08
CA LYS A 636 7.07 -12.41 9.15
C LYS A 636 7.64 -13.51 8.26
N ASP A 637 7.32 -14.76 8.55
CA ASP A 637 7.71 -15.91 7.72
C ASP A 637 7.30 -15.69 6.25
N GLY A 638 8.20 -16.00 5.32
CA GLY A 638 8.01 -15.73 3.90
C GLY A 638 8.21 -14.28 3.47
N THR A 639 8.81 -13.45 4.33
CA THR A 639 9.16 -12.05 4.01
C THR A 639 10.57 -11.71 4.50
N PHE A 640 11.24 -10.73 3.87
CA PHE A 640 12.62 -10.35 4.18
C PHE A 640 12.87 -8.85 3.97
N GLY A 641 14.04 -8.37 4.37
CA GLY A 641 14.52 -7.00 4.05
C GLY A 641 13.68 -5.89 4.68
N LEU A 642 13.76 -5.74 6.01
CA LEU A 642 13.05 -4.70 6.75
C LEU A 642 13.56 -3.29 6.34
N LEU A 643 12.69 -2.47 5.78
CA LEU A 643 13.02 -1.15 5.23
C LEU A 643 12.00 -0.08 5.63
N GLU A 644 12.49 1.13 5.91
CA GLU A 644 11.64 2.28 6.26
C GLU A 644 10.73 2.70 5.09
N GLU A 645 11.30 2.78 3.88
CA GLU A 645 10.61 3.14 2.63
C GLU A 645 9.51 2.12 2.25
N ASN A 646 9.64 0.87 2.68
CA ASN A 646 8.66 -0.15 2.41
C ASN A 646 7.42 0.09 3.30
N THR A 647 6.30 0.41 2.67
CA THR A 647 5.01 0.69 3.35
C THR A 647 4.49 -0.52 4.14
N LYS A 648 4.87 -1.73 3.71
CA LYS A 648 4.56 -2.99 4.40
C LYS A 648 5.68 -3.47 5.32
N GLY A 649 6.82 -2.78 5.34
CA GLY A 649 7.98 -3.04 6.19
C GLY A 649 8.94 -4.07 5.60
N CYS A 650 8.49 -5.32 5.39
CA CYS A 650 9.26 -6.37 4.73
C CYS A 650 8.67 -6.71 3.36
N THR A 651 9.51 -7.26 2.47
CA THR A 651 9.15 -7.69 1.12
C THR A 651 8.89 -9.20 1.11
N GLU A 652 7.83 -9.65 0.44
CA GLU A 652 7.53 -11.09 0.32
C GLU A 652 8.61 -11.83 -0.47
N CYS A 653 8.90 -13.08 -0.10
CA CYS A 653 9.81 -13.95 -0.86
C CYS A 653 9.20 -14.29 -2.22
N PHE A 654 9.95 -14.06 -3.31
CA PHE A 654 9.54 -14.49 -4.64
C PHE A 654 10.16 -15.83 -5.00
N CYS A 655 11.49 -15.95 -4.90
CA CYS A 655 12.25 -17.19 -5.13
C CYS A 655 11.83 -17.97 -6.40
N PHE A 656 11.31 -17.27 -7.42
CA PHE A 656 10.71 -17.83 -8.64
C PHE A 656 9.69 -18.96 -8.37
N ASN A 657 8.93 -18.83 -7.27
CA ASN A 657 7.98 -19.83 -6.77
C ASN A 657 8.61 -21.22 -6.51
N ARG A 658 9.93 -21.29 -6.29
CA ARG A 658 10.67 -22.53 -5.97
C ARG A 658 10.88 -22.73 -4.47
N SER A 659 10.80 -21.66 -3.70
CA SER A 659 10.88 -21.67 -2.24
C SER A 659 10.00 -20.56 -1.68
N THR A 660 9.51 -20.73 -0.46
CA THR A 660 8.83 -19.67 0.31
C THR A 660 9.68 -19.18 1.46
N VAL A 661 10.92 -19.68 1.60
CA VAL A 661 11.84 -19.34 2.67
C VAL A 661 13.00 -18.54 2.08
N CYS A 662 13.18 -17.31 2.55
CA CYS A 662 14.25 -16.43 2.11
C CYS A 662 14.70 -15.48 3.23
N THR A 663 15.90 -14.96 3.06
CA THR A 663 16.47 -13.91 3.91
C THR A 663 16.99 -12.75 3.06
N ASP A 664 17.40 -11.66 3.70
CA ASP A 664 18.16 -10.62 3.00
C ASP A 664 19.50 -11.19 2.53
N ALA A 665 19.91 -10.89 1.30
CA ALA A 665 21.14 -11.42 0.73
C ALA A 665 22.41 -10.75 1.27
N HIS A 666 22.29 -9.62 2.00
CA HIS A 666 23.41 -8.88 2.59
C HIS A 666 24.51 -8.53 1.58
N LEU A 667 24.12 -8.23 0.35
CA LEU A 667 25.02 -7.82 -0.73
C LEU A 667 25.23 -6.29 -0.71
N GLU A 668 26.22 -5.81 -1.45
CA GLU A 668 26.49 -4.37 -1.63
C GLU A 668 26.24 -3.95 -3.08
N TRP A 669 25.78 -2.71 -3.28
CA TRP A 669 25.60 -2.13 -4.61
C TRP A 669 26.94 -1.81 -5.28
N THR A 670 27.14 -2.32 -6.50
CA THR A 670 28.17 -1.87 -7.44
C THR A 670 27.52 -1.37 -8.72
N GLU A 671 28.29 -0.77 -9.63
CA GLU A 671 27.78 -0.22 -10.89
C GLU A 671 28.47 -0.84 -12.10
N ILE A 672 27.67 -1.36 -13.03
CA ILE A 672 28.11 -1.63 -14.42
C ILE A 672 28.08 -0.29 -15.16
N ARG A 673 29.13 0.05 -15.90
CA ARG A 673 29.27 1.38 -16.52
C ARG A 673 29.72 1.29 -17.97
N ILE A 674 29.21 2.19 -18.81
CA ILE A 674 29.78 2.41 -20.15
C ILE A 674 31.02 3.30 -20.02
N GLY A 675 32.16 2.83 -20.55
CA GLY A 675 33.45 3.50 -20.40
C GLY A 675 33.63 4.79 -21.23
N ARG A 676 32.85 4.99 -22.29
CA ARG A 676 32.93 6.18 -23.17
C ARG A 676 31.54 6.68 -23.59
N PRO A 677 31.37 8.00 -23.84
CA PRO A 677 30.14 8.53 -24.42
C PRO A 677 29.87 7.92 -25.79
N ARG A 678 28.59 7.68 -26.10
CA ARG A 678 28.16 7.27 -27.44
C ARG A 678 27.50 8.47 -28.12
N ILE A 679 27.99 8.81 -29.30
CA ILE A 679 27.52 9.99 -30.06
C ILE A 679 26.87 9.51 -31.34
N ILE A 680 25.70 10.08 -31.65
CA ILE A 680 25.06 9.97 -32.95
C ILE A 680 25.12 11.35 -33.60
N MET A 681 25.57 11.41 -34.84
CA MET A 681 25.54 12.62 -35.67
C MET A 681 24.55 12.42 -36.81
N ILE A 682 23.71 13.41 -37.07
CA ILE A 682 22.72 13.40 -38.16
C ILE A 682 23.19 14.37 -39.24
N ASN A 683 23.26 13.88 -40.47
CA ASN A 683 23.58 14.69 -41.65
C ASN A 683 22.33 14.78 -42.54
N TYR A 684 21.77 15.98 -42.65
CA TYR A 684 20.60 16.24 -43.49
C TYR A 684 21.04 16.58 -44.92
N ASP A 685 20.49 15.90 -45.92
CA ASP A 685 20.79 16.19 -47.32
C ASP A 685 20.26 17.59 -47.71
N ASN A 686 21.16 18.48 -48.16
CA ASN A 686 20.85 19.88 -48.49
C ASN A 686 20.07 20.09 -49.81
N GLU A 687 19.73 19.04 -50.56
CA GLU A 687 19.09 19.17 -51.88
C GLU A 687 17.57 19.47 -51.82
N THR A 688 16.94 19.31 -50.64
CA THR A 688 15.54 19.68 -50.39
C THR A 688 15.47 20.74 -49.30
N ASN A 689 14.98 21.92 -49.65
CA ASN A 689 14.85 23.08 -48.77
C ASN A 689 14.03 22.72 -47.48
N PRO A 690 14.62 22.80 -46.28
CA PRO A 690 13.97 22.39 -45.02
C PRO A 690 12.88 23.36 -44.52
N ASP A 691 12.62 24.45 -45.23
CA ASP A 691 11.57 25.43 -44.86
C ASP A 691 10.15 25.07 -45.36
N ASN A 692 10.00 23.98 -46.13
CA ASN A 692 8.72 23.52 -46.71
C ASN A 692 8.43 22.03 -46.42
N VAL A 693 8.61 21.58 -45.17
CA VAL A 693 8.50 20.17 -44.80
C VAL A 693 7.03 19.71 -44.75
N ILE A 694 6.62 18.92 -45.74
CA ILE A 694 5.47 18.02 -45.66
C ILE A 694 5.92 16.81 -44.83
N TYR A 695 5.27 16.54 -43.71
CA TYR A 695 5.46 15.28 -42.98
C TYR A 695 5.17 14.11 -43.93
N PRO A 696 6.11 13.17 -44.17
CA PRO A 696 5.83 12.04 -45.03
C PRO A 696 4.66 11.25 -44.42
N VAL A 697 3.58 11.12 -45.19
CA VAL A 697 2.38 10.36 -44.82
C VAL A 697 2.69 8.86 -44.76
N ASN A 698 3.82 8.45 -45.36
CA ASN A 698 4.31 7.08 -45.42
C ASN A 698 5.71 6.94 -44.79
N THR A 699 5.80 6.21 -43.69
CA THR A 699 7.03 5.89 -42.96
C THR A 699 8.10 5.16 -43.79
N GLN A 700 7.74 4.62 -44.96
CA GLN A 700 8.67 3.99 -45.90
C GLN A 700 9.50 5.00 -46.70
N GLU A 701 9.12 6.29 -46.76
CA GLU A 701 9.85 7.32 -47.54
C GLU A 701 11.14 7.83 -46.85
N ILE A 702 11.41 7.45 -45.60
CA ILE A 702 12.74 7.56 -44.97
C ILE A 702 13.62 6.42 -45.53
N CYS A 703 13.82 6.44 -46.84
CA CYS A 703 14.25 5.27 -47.62
C CYS A 703 15.77 5.06 -47.68
N TYR A 704 16.57 5.94 -47.08
CA TYR A 704 18.00 5.71 -46.97
C TYR A 704 18.53 6.25 -45.64
N ILE A 705 19.01 5.35 -44.79
CA ILE A 705 19.83 5.71 -43.64
C ILE A 705 21.25 5.24 -43.94
N ASN A 706 22.12 6.18 -44.33
CA ASN A 706 23.52 5.85 -44.54
C ASN A 706 24.22 5.78 -43.18
N LEU A 707 24.65 4.58 -42.79
CA LEU A 707 25.38 4.32 -41.55
C LEU A 707 26.89 4.33 -41.82
N ALA A 708 27.60 5.28 -41.23
CA ALA A 708 29.06 5.20 -41.10
C ALA A 708 29.42 4.71 -39.70
N MET A 709 30.08 3.55 -39.63
CA MET A 709 30.64 3.00 -38.39
C MET A 709 32.03 3.60 -38.11
N PRO A 710 32.45 3.67 -36.84
CA PRO A 710 33.73 4.26 -36.46
C PRO A 710 34.91 3.52 -37.13
N GLY A 711 35.71 4.26 -37.90
CA GLY A 711 36.87 3.74 -38.64
C GLY A 711 36.76 3.80 -40.18
N ASN A 712 35.58 4.09 -40.73
CA ASN A 712 35.40 4.33 -42.18
C ASN A 712 35.41 5.82 -42.51
N SER A 713 36.36 6.27 -43.34
CA SER A 713 36.37 7.62 -43.90
C SER A 713 35.41 7.71 -45.09
N GLY A 714 34.12 7.88 -44.82
CA GLY A 714 33.14 8.27 -45.84
C GLY A 714 31.75 7.64 -45.66
N MET A 715 30.71 8.44 -45.89
CA MET A 715 29.35 7.94 -46.07
C MET A 715 29.27 7.12 -47.35
N VAL A 716 29.25 5.81 -47.24
CA VAL A 716 28.96 4.94 -48.38
C VAL A 716 27.44 4.95 -48.56
N LYS A 717 26.93 5.60 -49.62
CA LYS A 717 25.55 5.41 -50.08
C LYS A 717 25.36 3.92 -50.38
N LYS A 718 24.72 3.18 -49.47
CA LYS A 718 24.28 1.81 -49.72
C LYS A 718 22.77 1.85 -49.91
N GLU A 719 22.32 1.63 -51.13
CA GLU A 719 20.91 1.44 -51.44
C GLU A 719 20.31 0.37 -50.50
N GLY A 720 19.21 0.71 -49.81
CA GLY A 720 18.37 -0.26 -49.10
C GLY A 720 18.77 -0.67 -47.68
N LYS A 721 19.61 0.07 -46.94
CA LYS A 721 19.83 -0.19 -45.50
C LYS A 721 18.97 0.72 -44.61
N HIS A 722 18.00 0.14 -43.93
CA HIS A 722 17.25 0.76 -42.83
C HIS A 722 17.89 0.42 -41.47
N LEU A 723 17.64 1.25 -40.44
CA LEU A 723 17.95 0.87 -39.05
C LEU A 723 17.16 -0.39 -38.68
N ASN A 724 17.77 -1.28 -37.90
CA ASN A 724 17.05 -2.44 -37.35
C ASN A 724 15.90 -1.95 -36.47
N VAL A 725 14.78 -2.67 -36.54
CA VAL A 725 13.61 -2.43 -35.69
C VAL A 725 13.48 -3.57 -34.69
N THR A 726 13.46 -3.26 -33.41
CA THR A 726 13.10 -4.22 -32.34
C THR A 726 11.97 -3.61 -31.55
N ASN A 727 10.92 -4.38 -31.30
CA ASN A 727 9.72 -3.93 -30.58
C ASN A 727 9.12 -2.62 -31.15
N ASN A 728 9.08 -2.47 -32.47
CA ASN A 728 8.59 -1.25 -33.15
C ASN A 728 9.42 0.01 -32.86
N LEU A 729 10.63 -0.11 -32.31
CA LEU A 729 11.57 0.99 -32.08
C LEU A 729 12.75 0.88 -33.05
N ARG A 730 13.17 2.02 -33.63
CA ARG A 730 14.34 2.11 -34.52
C ARG A 730 15.61 2.16 -33.68
N ILE A 731 16.51 1.21 -33.89
CA ILE A 731 17.61 0.95 -32.96
C ILE A 731 18.97 1.19 -33.59
N ILE A 732 19.80 1.82 -32.78
CA ILE A 732 21.21 2.07 -33.06
C ILE A 732 21.99 0.92 -32.46
N PRO A 733 22.75 0.16 -33.29
CA PRO A 733 23.44 -1.06 -32.87
C PRO A 733 24.32 -0.84 -31.63
N ALA A 734 24.49 -1.86 -30.80
CA ALA A 734 25.26 -1.81 -29.56
C ALA A 734 26.79 -1.66 -29.74
N GLN A 735 27.28 -1.54 -30.99
CA GLN A 735 28.72 -1.45 -31.31
C GLN A 735 29.39 -0.21 -30.71
N GLU A 736 30.66 -0.34 -30.36
CA GLU A 736 31.46 0.73 -29.76
C GLU A 736 31.80 1.85 -30.77
N GLY A 737 31.57 3.10 -30.36
CA GLY A 737 32.00 4.32 -31.05
C GLY A 737 30.86 5.17 -31.63
N ASN A 738 31.23 6.21 -32.38
CA ASN A 738 30.28 7.21 -32.89
C ASN A 738 29.59 6.73 -34.15
N VAL A 739 28.30 7.01 -34.26
CA VAL A 739 27.46 6.63 -35.41
C VAL A 739 27.08 7.89 -36.17
N GLU A 740 27.24 7.89 -37.49
CA GLU A 740 26.73 8.96 -38.34
C GLU A 740 25.57 8.42 -39.19
N LEU A 741 24.45 9.16 -39.21
CA LEU A 741 23.23 8.83 -39.94
C LEU A 741 22.98 9.92 -41.00
N GLY A 742 23.01 9.56 -42.28
CA GLY A 742 22.53 10.44 -43.35
C GLY A 742 21.02 10.26 -43.56
N VAL A 743 20.25 11.36 -43.53
CA VAL A 743 18.77 11.36 -43.72
C VAL A 743 18.34 12.54 -44.61
N SER A 744 17.24 12.39 -45.37
CA SER A 744 16.68 13.49 -46.19
C SER A 744 15.62 14.32 -45.47
N TYR A 745 15.01 13.78 -44.42
CA TYR A 745 13.84 14.36 -43.76
C TYR A 745 13.99 14.30 -42.24
N TRP A 746 13.21 15.12 -41.54
CA TRP A 746 13.09 15.06 -40.07
C TRP A 746 12.49 13.73 -39.62
N PHE A 747 12.83 13.33 -38.40
CA PHE A 747 12.34 12.07 -37.84
C PHE A 747 10.83 12.17 -37.51
N ASP A 748 10.08 11.16 -37.94
CA ASP A 748 8.66 10.92 -37.61
C ASP A 748 8.47 10.20 -36.26
N SER A 749 9.53 9.56 -35.77
CA SER A 749 9.55 8.75 -34.55
C SER A 749 10.94 8.78 -33.90
N PRO A 750 11.04 8.69 -32.56
CA PRO A 750 12.33 8.66 -31.87
C PRO A 750 13.18 7.44 -32.24
N VAL A 751 14.51 7.61 -32.20
CA VAL A 751 15.50 6.52 -32.33
C VAL A 751 16.10 6.18 -30.96
N TYR A 752 16.60 4.95 -30.80
CA TYR A 752 17.02 4.41 -29.51
C TYR A 752 18.43 3.81 -29.55
N TRP A 753 19.22 4.05 -28.52
CA TRP A 753 20.46 3.31 -28.28
C TRP A 753 20.15 1.96 -27.65
N GLN A 754 20.68 0.90 -28.24
CA GLN A 754 20.79 -0.38 -27.55
C GLN A 754 22.04 -0.38 -26.67
N LEU A 755 21.87 -0.72 -25.39
CA LEU A 755 23.02 -0.86 -24.48
C LEU A 755 23.86 -2.09 -24.81
N PRO A 756 25.18 -2.07 -24.53
CA PRO A 756 26.10 -3.19 -24.76
C PRO A 756 25.77 -4.46 -23.96
N ASN A 757 26.40 -5.57 -24.34
CA ASN A 757 26.16 -6.90 -23.76
C ASN A 757 26.46 -6.97 -22.26
N GLU A 758 27.34 -6.11 -21.72
CA GLU A 758 27.60 -6.06 -20.26
C GLU A 758 26.32 -5.78 -19.45
N PHE A 759 25.35 -5.07 -20.03
CA PHE A 759 24.07 -4.71 -19.40
C PHE A 759 22.99 -5.79 -19.59
N LEU A 760 23.25 -6.84 -20.38
CA LEU A 760 22.27 -7.86 -20.80
C LEU A 760 22.46 -9.19 -20.03
N GLY A 761 21.59 -10.17 -20.25
CA GLY A 761 21.58 -11.46 -19.55
C GLY A 761 20.91 -11.39 -18.17
N ASP A 762 21.31 -12.27 -17.24
CA ASP A 762 20.76 -12.26 -15.87
C ASP A 762 21.21 -11.01 -15.11
N LYS A 763 20.22 -10.18 -14.76
CA LYS A 763 20.32 -8.94 -14.01
C LYS A 763 19.34 -8.91 -12.83
N VAL A 764 18.94 -10.08 -12.29
CA VAL A 764 18.10 -10.16 -11.09
C VAL A 764 18.72 -9.41 -9.90
N LEU A 765 20.04 -9.45 -9.77
CA LEU A 765 20.78 -8.69 -8.74
C LEU A 765 20.75 -7.17 -8.93
N SER A 766 20.14 -6.66 -10.00
CA SER A 766 19.90 -5.23 -10.23
C SER A 766 18.49 -4.78 -9.78
N TYR A 767 17.63 -5.72 -9.34
CA TYR A 767 16.28 -5.40 -8.88
C TYR A 767 16.30 -4.43 -7.69
N GLY A 768 15.51 -3.35 -7.76
CA GLY A 768 15.47 -2.29 -6.75
C GLY A 768 16.56 -1.23 -6.87
N GLY A 769 17.61 -1.48 -7.67
CA GLY A 769 18.69 -0.55 -7.99
C GLY A 769 18.28 0.48 -9.06
N TYR A 770 19.24 1.29 -9.51
CA TYR A 770 18.99 2.34 -10.51
C TYR A 770 19.76 2.14 -11.81
N LEU A 771 19.08 2.45 -12.92
CA LEU A 771 19.69 2.77 -14.20
C LEU A 771 19.83 4.30 -14.30
N ARG A 772 21.07 4.78 -14.35
CA ARG A 772 21.39 6.21 -14.45
C ARG A 772 22.03 6.52 -15.78
N PHE A 773 21.69 7.63 -16.39
CA PHE A 773 22.27 8.06 -17.67
C PHE A 773 21.98 9.53 -17.93
N THR A 774 22.76 10.13 -18.83
CA THR A 774 22.57 11.51 -19.30
C THR A 774 22.47 11.50 -20.82
N VAL A 775 21.40 12.09 -21.36
CA VAL A 775 21.22 12.32 -22.80
C VAL A 775 21.37 13.81 -23.06
N GLU A 776 22.29 14.18 -23.95
CA GLU A 776 22.50 15.56 -24.39
C GLU A 776 22.27 15.64 -25.90
N THR A 777 21.43 16.57 -26.34
CA THR A 777 21.16 16.81 -27.77
C THR A 777 21.71 18.17 -28.21
N ARG A 778 22.17 18.26 -29.46
CA ARG A 778 22.49 19.54 -30.15
C ARG A 778 21.69 19.62 -31.44
N GLY A 779 21.19 20.81 -31.78
CA GLY A 779 20.08 20.92 -32.72
C GLY A 779 18.76 20.53 -32.04
N GLY A 780 17.65 20.47 -32.77
CA GLY A 780 16.38 20.01 -32.20
C GLY A 780 15.45 21.13 -31.72
N SER A 781 15.13 22.11 -32.59
CA SER A 781 14.20 23.21 -32.29
C SER A 781 12.73 22.77 -32.25
N THR A 782 12.41 21.64 -32.87
CA THR A 782 11.07 21.11 -33.03
C THR A 782 10.93 19.82 -32.21
N LEU A 783 10.14 19.89 -31.15
CA LEU A 783 9.92 18.76 -30.25
C LEU A 783 8.90 17.80 -30.87
N PHE A 784 9.05 16.50 -30.59
CA PHE A 784 8.02 15.53 -30.97
C PHE A 784 6.67 15.91 -30.33
N PRO A 785 5.54 15.75 -31.04
CA PRO A 785 4.22 15.94 -30.43
C PRO A 785 4.06 15.06 -29.19
N GLU A 786 3.31 15.54 -28.20
CA GLU A 786 3.07 14.79 -26.94
C GLU A 786 2.43 13.42 -27.19
N SER A 787 1.59 13.30 -28.22
CA SER A 787 1.00 12.01 -28.67
C SER A 787 2.06 10.99 -29.11
N VAL A 788 3.15 11.45 -29.71
CA VAL A 788 4.29 10.61 -30.09
C VAL A 788 5.07 10.22 -28.83
N LEU A 789 5.46 11.18 -27.98
CA LEU A 789 6.22 10.90 -26.76
C LEU A 789 5.45 10.06 -25.72
N ALA A 790 4.11 10.05 -25.77
CA ALA A 790 3.25 9.16 -24.98
C ALA A 790 3.22 7.71 -25.50
N SER A 791 3.50 7.51 -26.79
CA SER A 791 3.56 6.22 -27.47
C SER A 791 4.97 5.62 -27.51
N TYR A 792 6.00 6.47 -27.39
CA TYR A 792 7.41 6.10 -27.49
C TYR A 792 8.12 6.30 -26.13
N PRO A 793 8.50 5.22 -25.43
CA PRO A 793 9.01 5.29 -24.07
C PRO A 793 10.35 6.02 -23.95
N LEU A 794 10.70 6.44 -22.73
CA LEU A 794 12.06 6.92 -22.47
C LEU A 794 13.04 5.74 -22.43
N ILE A 795 12.61 4.64 -21.81
CA ILE A 795 13.36 3.39 -21.70
C ILE A 795 12.45 2.21 -21.99
N GLN A 796 12.94 1.27 -22.78
CA GLN A 796 12.28 -0.02 -22.96
C GLN A 796 13.27 -1.14 -22.63
N ILE A 797 12.82 -2.11 -21.84
CA ILE A 797 13.58 -3.33 -21.56
C ILE A 797 12.81 -4.54 -22.09
N GLN A 798 13.53 -5.49 -22.67
CA GLN A 798 12.99 -6.78 -23.10
C GLN A 798 13.74 -7.89 -22.39
N GLY A 799 12.97 -8.75 -21.72
CA GLY A 799 13.44 -9.90 -20.97
C GLY A 799 12.71 -11.19 -21.35
N ASN A 800 13.40 -12.33 -21.26
CA ASN A 800 12.84 -13.66 -21.56
C ASN A 800 12.09 -13.72 -22.91
N ASP A 801 12.61 -13.01 -23.91
CA ASP A 801 12.14 -12.87 -25.30
C ASP A 801 10.74 -12.24 -25.49
N LYS A 802 9.87 -12.29 -24.48
CA LYS A 802 8.45 -11.88 -24.57
C LYS A 802 8.06 -10.74 -23.63
N ILE A 803 8.79 -10.52 -22.54
CA ILE A 803 8.41 -9.52 -21.52
C ILE A 803 9.01 -8.18 -21.93
N VAL A 804 8.16 -7.26 -22.39
CA VAL A 804 8.57 -5.91 -22.81
C VAL A 804 8.01 -4.89 -21.83
N LEU A 805 8.89 -4.29 -21.03
CA LEU A 805 8.56 -3.27 -20.04
C LEU A 805 8.99 -1.89 -20.53
N GLU A 806 8.11 -0.92 -20.31
CA GLU A 806 8.30 0.45 -20.77
C GLU A 806 8.26 1.42 -19.59
N HIS A 807 9.19 2.36 -19.59
CA HIS A 807 9.25 3.46 -18.63
C HIS A 807 9.02 4.79 -19.34
N PHE A 808 8.07 5.55 -18.82
CA PHE A 808 7.73 6.89 -19.28
C PHE A 808 8.02 7.89 -18.16
N PRO A 809 8.49 9.10 -18.50
CA PRO A 809 8.82 10.10 -17.51
C PRO A 809 7.58 10.66 -16.82
N PHE A 810 7.70 10.94 -15.53
CA PHE A 810 6.62 11.54 -14.75
C PHE A 810 6.37 13.00 -15.21
N ASN A 811 5.13 13.31 -15.62
CA ASN A 811 4.64 14.64 -16.02
C ASN A 811 5.16 15.24 -17.34
N GLY A 812 5.68 14.44 -18.29
CA GLY A 812 5.95 14.91 -19.65
C GLY A 812 6.95 16.08 -19.76
N LYS A 813 7.73 16.38 -18.71
CA LYS A 813 8.70 17.47 -18.71
C LYS A 813 9.96 17.07 -19.46
N TYR A 814 10.42 17.95 -20.35
CA TYR A 814 11.72 17.84 -21.02
C TYR A 814 12.84 17.69 -19.99
N HIS A 815 13.63 16.63 -20.11
CA HIS A 815 14.68 16.33 -19.15
C HIS A 815 15.98 17.03 -19.53
N SER A 816 16.45 17.90 -18.66
CA SER A 816 17.84 18.38 -18.67
C SER A 816 18.56 17.81 -17.45
N GLY A 817 19.69 17.13 -17.68
CA GLY A 817 20.53 16.57 -16.62
C GLY A 817 20.53 15.04 -16.53
N ARG A 818 21.11 14.52 -15.45
CA ARG A 818 21.28 13.08 -15.20
C ARG A 818 19.97 12.45 -14.73
N LEU A 819 19.49 11.47 -15.48
CA LEU A 819 18.29 10.69 -15.19
C LEU A 819 18.65 9.51 -14.29
N ASN A 820 17.78 9.23 -13.31
CA ASN A 820 17.90 8.10 -12.39
C ASN A 820 16.56 7.33 -12.38
N VAL A 821 16.52 6.17 -13.03
CA VAL A 821 15.30 5.35 -13.11
C VAL A 821 15.48 4.10 -12.25
N ARG A 822 14.60 3.89 -11.28
CA ARG A 822 14.63 2.73 -10.39
C ARG A 822 14.05 1.49 -11.11
N LEU A 823 14.71 0.36 -10.99
CA LEU A 823 14.22 -0.94 -11.45
C LEU A 823 13.25 -1.54 -10.42
N HIS A 824 12.09 -0.92 -10.31
CA HIS A 824 11.03 -1.31 -9.38
C HIS A 824 9.68 -1.25 -10.10
N GLU A 825 8.85 -2.27 -9.91
CA GLU A 825 7.65 -2.50 -10.72
C GLU A 825 6.65 -1.32 -10.75
N THR A 826 6.62 -0.50 -9.70
CA THR A 826 5.75 0.69 -9.61
C THR A 826 6.06 1.78 -10.64
N LEU A 827 7.22 1.74 -11.30
CA LEU A 827 7.65 2.73 -12.29
C LEU A 827 7.54 2.25 -13.74
N TRP A 828 7.12 1.00 -13.98
CA TRP A 828 7.15 0.38 -15.31
C TRP A 828 5.76 -0.11 -15.71
N ARG A 829 5.51 -0.20 -17.01
CA ARG A 829 4.26 -0.74 -17.58
C ARG A 829 4.54 -1.78 -18.65
N MET A 830 3.61 -2.70 -18.86
CA MET A 830 3.70 -3.68 -19.94
C MET A 830 3.36 -3.02 -21.28
N LYS A 831 4.17 -3.25 -22.32
CA LYS A 831 3.91 -2.71 -23.68
C LYS A 831 2.57 -3.17 -24.25
N ASN A 832 2.26 -4.46 -24.14
CA ASN A 832 1.06 -5.07 -24.74
C ASN A 832 -0.20 -4.87 -23.90
N ASN A 833 -0.07 -4.45 -22.63
CA ASN A 833 -1.20 -4.12 -21.77
C ASN A 833 -0.87 -2.93 -20.83
N PRO A 834 -0.95 -1.68 -21.33
CA PRO A 834 -0.54 -0.50 -20.57
C PRO A 834 -1.41 -0.17 -19.34
N LYS A 835 -2.57 -0.85 -19.19
CA LYS A 835 -3.49 -0.66 -18.06
C LYS A 835 -3.19 -1.56 -16.87
N ASP A 836 -2.39 -2.61 -17.07
CA ASP A 836 -1.97 -3.50 -16.00
C ASP A 836 -0.74 -2.95 -15.28
N TYR A 837 -0.76 -3.01 -13.95
CA TYR A 837 0.41 -2.73 -13.13
C TYR A 837 1.44 -3.85 -13.34
N VAL A 838 2.71 -3.50 -13.52
CA VAL A 838 3.80 -4.49 -13.48
C VAL A 838 3.86 -5.04 -12.06
N SER A 839 3.88 -6.37 -11.94
CA SER A 839 4.11 -7.04 -10.66
C SER A 839 5.61 -7.22 -10.43
N ARG A 840 6.01 -7.41 -9.17
CA ARG A 840 7.38 -7.79 -8.82
C ARG A 840 7.82 -9.04 -9.59
N GLU A 841 6.95 -10.05 -9.71
CA GLU A 841 7.20 -11.26 -10.49
C GLU A 841 7.54 -10.93 -11.95
N THR A 842 6.75 -10.10 -12.63
CA THR A 842 6.99 -9.73 -14.02
C THR A 842 8.31 -8.96 -14.18
N MET A 843 8.63 -8.07 -13.25
CA MET A 843 9.92 -7.36 -13.24
C MET A 843 11.09 -8.34 -13.06
N MET A 844 11.01 -9.25 -12.09
CA MET A 844 12.06 -10.24 -11.81
C MET A 844 12.25 -11.20 -12.98
N LEU A 845 11.17 -11.64 -13.62
CA LEU A 845 11.21 -12.45 -14.84
C LEU A 845 11.83 -11.69 -16.01
N ALA A 846 11.56 -10.39 -16.17
CA ALA A 846 12.23 -9.59 -17.19
C ALA A 846 13.75 -9.50 -16.96
N LEU A 847 14.16 -9.31 -15.69
CA LEU A 847 15.55 -9.18 -15.31
C LEU A 847 16.35 -10.50 -15.35
N GLN A 848 15.69 -11.66 -15.27
CA GLN A 848 16.35 -12.98 -15.31
C GLN A 848 17.15 -13.23 -16.59
N ASN A 849 16.70 -12.69 -17.72
CA ASN A 849 17.40 -12.80 -18.98
C ASN A 849 17.05 -11.61 -19.89
N LEU A 850 17.75 -10.49 -19.69
CA LEU A 850 17.56 -9.29 -20.49
C LEU A 850 18.21 -9.43 -21.88
N GLN A 851 17.42 -9.30 -22.95
CA GLN A 851 17.89 -9.25 -24.32
C GLN A 851 18.19 -7.82 -24.78
N HIS A 852 17.40 -6.84 -24.32
CA HIS A 852 17.52 -5.45 -24.76
C HIS A 852 17.27 -4.46 -23.63
N ILE A 853 18.12 -3.43 -23.55
CA ILE A 853 17.84 -2.18 -22.85
C ILE A 853 18.00 -1.06 -23.88
N LEU A 854 16.89 -0.36 -24.16
CA LEU A 854 16.79 0.67 -25.18
C LEU A 854 16.56 2.02 -24.53
N ILE A 855 17.42 3.00 -24.82
CA ILE A 855 17.32 4.38 -24.29
C ILE A 855 17.05 5.34 -25.44
N ARG A 856 16.01 6.19 -25.29
CA ARG A 856 15.62 7.18 -26.30
C ARG A 856 16.73 8.20 -26.54
N ALA A 857 16.98 8.53 -27.81
CA ALA A 857 18.10 9.38 -28.19
C ALA A 857 17.84 10.88 -28.15
N SER A 858 16.61 11.29 -28.46
CA SER A 858 16.22 12.69 -28.54
C SER A 858 14.71 12.82 -28.36
N ASP A 859 14.30 13.98 -27.86
CA ASP A 859 12.91 14.41 -27.76
C ASP A 859 12.51 15.36 -28.92
N SER A 860 13.45 15.64 -29.84
CA SER A 860 13.25 16.52 -31.00
C SER A 860 13.28 15.75 -32.32
N THR A 861 12.57 16.25 -33.33
CA THR A 861 12.49 15.69 -34.69
C THR A 861 13.68 16.09 -35.57
N ASP A 862 14.32 17.22 -35.27
CA ASP A 862 15.33 17.94 -36.06
C ASP A 862 16.70 18.07 -35.34
N PHE A 863 17.07 17.08 -34.53
CA PHE A 863 18.36 17.08 -33.82
C PHE A 863 19.53 16.73 -34.75
N ASN A 864 20.68 17.38 -34.55
CA ASN A 864 21.88 17.18 -35.38
C ASN A 864 22.91 16.29 -34.67
N GLU A 865 22.92 16.28 -33.34
CA GLU A 865 23.76 15.42 -32.51
C GLU A 865 22.96 14.95 -31.29
N ALA A 866 23.13 13.68 -30.92
CA ALA A 866 22.65 13.15 -29.65
C ALA A 866 23.77 12.37 -28.97
N ARG A 867 23.97 12.58 -27.67
CA ARG A 867 25.07 12.02 -26.88
C ARG A 867 24.53 11.33 -25.64
N LEU A 868 24.84 10.04 -25.52
CA LEU A 868 24.57 9.22 -24.34
C LEU A 868 25.85 9.11 -23.50
N ARG A 869 25.82 9.55 -22.25
CA ARG A 869 26.97 9.44 -21.32
C ARG A 869 26.53 9.08 -19.90
N GLU A 870 27.52 8.76 -19.06
CA GLU A 870 27.33 8.45 -17.63
C GLU A 870 26.32 7.32 -17.39
N VAL A 871 26.26 6.35 -18.33
CA VAL A 871 25.35 5.21 -18.23
C VAL A 871 25.88 4.25 -17.18
N THR A 872 25.12 4.08 -16.10
CA THR A 872 25.44 3.18 -14.99
C THR A 872 24.21 2.35 -14.61
N LEU A 873 24.40 1.06 -14.35
CA LEU A 873 23.37 0.16 -13.82
C LEU A 873 23.83 -0.42 -12.48
N ASP A 874 23.06 -0.18 -11.43
CA ASP A 874 23.32 -0.80 -10.13
C ASP A 874 23.14 -2.31 -10.21
N THR A 875 24.06 -3.08 -9.67
CA THR A 875 23.98 -4.54 -9.53
C THR A 875 24.65 -4.95 -8.23
N ALA A 876 24.14 -5.96 -7.55
CA ALA A 876 24.66 -6.36 -6.26
C ALA A 876 25.75 -7.42 -6.35
N ILE A 877 26.76 -7.33 -5.47
CA ILE A 877 27.88 -8.27 -5.41
C ILE A 877 28.20 -8.69 -3.96
N ALA A 878 28.81 -9.86 -3.81
CA ALA A 878 29.19 -10.42 -2.52
C ALA A 878 30.57 -9.96 -2.00
N PHE A 879 31.41 -9.37 -2.87
CA PHE A 879 32.78 -8.98 -2.53
C PHE A 879 32.89 -7.45 -2.41
N PRO A 880 33.10 -6.94 -1.19
CA PRO A 880 32.91 -5.53 -0.87
C PRO A 880 34.00 -4.63 -1.45
N THR A 881 33.60 -3.40 -1.76
CA THR A 881 34.51 -2.25 -1.73
C THR A 881 34.18 -1.47 -0.47
N THR A 882 35.17 -0.91 0.24
CA THR A 882 35.00 -0.40 1.62
C THR A 882 34.05 0.82 1.78
N LYS A 883 33.22 1.14 0.80
CA LYS A 883 32.33 2.33 0.77
C LYS A 883 30.98 2.10 0.05
N ALA A 884 30.62 0.89 -0.37
CA ALA A 884 29.38 0.68 -1.12
C ALA A 884 28.15 0.60 -0.18
N PRO A 885 26.99 1.15 -0.57
CA PRO A 885 25.75 1.01 0.19
C PRO A 885 25.19 -0.42 0.07
N SER A 886 24.51 -0.88 1.12
CA SER A 886 23.91 -2.22 1.15
C SER A 886 22.80 -2.36 0.09
N ALA A 887 22.80 -3.47 -0.63
CA ALA A 887 21.82 -3.82 -1.65
C ALA A 887 20.57 -4.46 -1.01
N THR A 888 19.81 -3.61 -0.33
CA THR A 888 18.57 -4.01 0.37
C THR A 888 17.44 -4.29 -0.63
N GLY A 889 16.68 -5.37 -0.42
CA GLY A 889 15.60 -5.79 -1.33
C GLY A 889 15.96 -6.95 -2.27
N ILE A 890 17.17 -7.50 -2.13
CA ILE A 890 17.60 -8.73 -2.80
C ILE A 890 17.44 -9.91 -1.85
N GLU A 891 16.66 -10.89 -2.29
CA GLU A 891 16.41 -12.10 -1.53
C GLU A 891 17.54 -13.12 -1.71
N LEU A 892 17.83 -13.85 -0.64
CA LEU A 892 18.60 -15.08 -0.66
C LEU A 892 17.67 -16.23 -0.25
N CYS A 893 17.32 -17.05 -1.22
CA CYS A 893 16.34 -18.12 -1.07
C CYS A 893 16.99 -19.46 -0.73
N GLU A 894 16.29 -20.27 0.04
CA GLU A 894 16.65 -21.68 0.23
C GLU A 894 16.24 -22.49 -1.00
N CYS A 895 17.15 -22.62 -1.97
CA CYS A 895 16.84 -23.24 -3.25
C CYS A 895 16.82 -24.78 -3.18
N PRO A 896 15.85 -25.44 -3.84
CA PRO A 896 15.89 -26.88 -4.09
C PRO A 896 17.15 -27.26 -4.89
N LYS A 897 17.60 -28.51 -4.75
CA LYS A 897 18.86 -29.01 -5.37
C LYS A 897 19.00 -28.81 -6.88
N HIS A 898 17.89 -28.59 -7.58
CA HIS A 898 17.83 -28.40 -9.04
C HIS A 898 17.95 -26.94 -9.48
N TYR A 899 17.95 -25.99 -8.53
CA TYR A 899 18.02 -24.55 -8.78
C TYR A 899 19.18 -23.91 -8.02
N ASN A 900 19.66 -22.77 -8.50
CA ASN A 900 20.80 -22.01 -7.98
C ASN A 900 20.56 -20.50 -8.18
N ALA A 901 21.53 -19.69 -7.74
CA ALA A 901 21.49 -18.24 -7.63
C ALA A 901 20.56 -17.73 -6.53
N THR A 902 20.64 -16.44 -6.21
CA THR A 902 20.07 -15.87 -4.98
C THR A 902 18.55 -16.03 -4.89
N SER A 903 17.84 -15.99 -6.01
CA SER A 903 16.38 -16.16 -6.10
C SER A 903 15.94 -17.52 -6.65
N CYS A 904 16.84 -18.51 -6.74
CA CYS A 904 16.57 -19.81 -7.40
C CYS A 904 16.20 -19.69 -8.89
N GLN A 905 16.66 -18.62 -9.54
CA GLN A 905 16.29 -18.31 -10.92
C GLN A 905 17.04 -19.14 -11.96
N ASN A 906 18.19 -19.71 -11.60
CA ASN A 906 19.03 -20.45 -12.55
C ASN A 906 18.98 -21.95 -12.25
N PRO A 907 19.10 -22.83 -13.26
CA PRO A 907 19.31 -24.24 -13.02
C PRO A 907 20.61 -24.46 -12.22
N SER A 908 20.57 -25.41 -11.28
CA SER A 908 21.79 -25.88 -10.61
C SER A 908 22.69 -26.61 -11.58
N ILE A 909 23.98 -26.67 -11.27
CA ILE A 909 24.99 -27.36 -12.08
C ILE A 909 24.53 -28.80 -12.35
N GLY A 910 24.36 -29.17 -13.62
CA GLY A 910 23.91 -30.50 -14.05
C GLY A 910 22.41 -30.66 -14.27
N PHE A 911 21.62 -29.59 -14.15
CA PHE A 911 20.19 -29.54 -14.44
C PHE A 911 19.91 -28.53 -15.57
N TYR A 912 18.84 -28.74 -16.35
CA TYR A 912 18.47 -27.91 -17.50
C TYR A 912 17.07 -27.31 -17.35
#